data_AF-A0A521N9B2-F1
#
_entry.id   AF-A0A521N9B2-F1
#
_cell.length_a   1.000
_cell.length_b   1.000
_cell.length_c   1.000
_cell.angle_alpha   90.00
_cell.angle_beta   90.00
_cell.angle_gamma   90.00
#
_symmetry.space_group_name_H-M   'P 1'
#
loop_
_entity.id
_entity.type
_entity.pdbx_description
1 polymer ?
#
loop_
_entity_poly.entity_id
_entity_poly.type
_entity_poly.pdbx_seq_one_letter_code
_entity_poly.pdbx_strand_id
1 'polypeptide(L)'
;MSLSFELSIEVSEQYPFNKESLNKIEQNPWVKNQWPLVYFIKNDSIKVAYVGESTNALSRIKNHLGNPDRRRLDTISIIGSDKFNKSATLDIESNLIQYITAEGTFKLQNGNFGLINHNYYQQGLYKNLFKEVWNRLIERKIVIKSLTEIENSELFKYSPYKALNEDQYSSVLEILDGLTTKESNTIFISGSAGTGKTILATYLIKLLSTNVDDLQTEDYNEYELKEIKYVRDFRLRYPRAKIGLVIAMTSLRESLENVFRKTPGLKPSMVINPSDTFKLKGKYDLLIVDEAHRLRKYKNISWMGAFKKNNQKLGLDNSGTELDWIIANSKNQLFFYDSAQSVKPSDVDSERFNSLLSDKSSLRFELKSQMRVKGGNNYIQFVDDLLHIRRTEKEKYQQENYELYLFENFNDLHKELEKRETDFGLCRMIAGYSWPWISNPKQDPPPKPDTTDIELDGLKFKWNSTDKDWINSENAFNEIGCIHTTQGYDLNYAAVIFGKEIDFDKATNKIIIDPANYFDINGKKGVADINTLKSYIINIYKTIMYRGIRGTFIYAYNEGLRGYLREHIETYKKGIPFRILRTEEVKPYVNSIPLVDISAAAGNFSDLQSHAELTWIEPPFNISAKKGYFICKVVGESMNKRIPNGSYCLFKQDEGGSRNGKIVLVESTSINDAEFGSGYTVKEYHSVKNITDQGWKHESIILKPLSSMEKYEDIVLSEDDLLNFKVVGIFDRVIE
;
A
#
# COMPACT_ATOMS: atom_id res chain seq x y z
N MET A 1 -9.72 -23.66 16.99
CA MET A 1 -11.16 -23.98 16.92
C MET A 1 -11.81 -23.03 15.93
N SER A 2 -12.01 -23.46 14.69
CA SER A 2 -12.72 -22.67 13.67
C SER A 2 -14.21 -22.81 13.91
N LEU A 3 -14.84 -21.81 14.52
CA LEU A 3 -16.30 -21.71 14.56
C LEU A 3 -16.77 -21.25 13.18
N SER A 4 -16.95 -22.20 12.25
CA SER A 4 -17.76 -21.98 11.05
C SER A 4 -19.23 -21.98 11.47
N PHE A 5 -19.68 -20.88 12.06
CA PHE A 5 -21.11 -20.57 12.06
C PHE A 5 -21.44 -20.10 10.64
N GLU A 6 -22.31 -20.81 9.92
CA GLU A 6 -22.97 -20.21 8.76
C GLU A 6 -23.65 -18.93 9.25
N LEU A 7 -23.14 -17.78 8.81
CA LEU A 7 -23.71 -16.48 9.15
C LEU A 7 -25.11 -16.43 8.56
N SER A 8 -26.13 -16.33 9.41
CA SER A 8 -27.51 -16.13 8.94
C SER A 8 -27.67 -14.68 8.50
N ILE A 9 -27.26 -14.38 7.27
CA ILE A 9 -27.54 -13.11 6.61
C ILE A 9 -28.63 -13.36 5.59
N GLU A 10 -29.73 -12.63 5.73
CA GLU A 10 -30.83 -12.67 4.79
C GLU A 10 -30.96 -11.31 4.10
N VAL A 11 -30.81 -11.30 2.78
CA VAL A 11 -31.27 -10.20 1.93
C VAL A 11 -32.60 -10.64 1.34
N SER A 12 -33.67 -9.96 1.71
CA SER A 12 -35.03 -10.28 1.27
C SER A 12 -35.20 -10.14 -0.25
N GLU A 13 -36.28 -10.68 -0.78
CA GLU A 13 -36.77 -10.25 -2.09
C GLU A 13 -37.13 -8.76 -2.07
N GLN A 14 -37.16 -8.14 -3.26
CA GLN A 14 -37.49 -6.73 -3.41
C GLN A 14 -39.01 -6.55 -3.30
N TYR A 15 -39.44 -5.74 -2.33
CA TYR A 15 -40.83 -5.32 -2.21
C TYR A 15 -41.05 -4.01 -2.96
N PRO A 16 -42.22 -3.77 -3.58
CA PRO A 16 -42.56 -2.44 -4.07
C PRO A 16 -42.57 -1.43 -2.91
N PHE A 17 -41.94 -0.27 -3.11
CA PHE A 17 -41.87 0.79 -2.11
C PHE A 17 -43.12 1.70 -2.20
N ASN A 18 -44.25 1.17 -1.75
CA ASN A 18 -45.53 1.88 -1.75
C ASN A 18 -46.39 1.50 -0.53
N LYS A 19 -47.48 2.24 -0.31
CA LYS A 19 -48.37 2.04 0.85
C LYS A 19 -49.03 0.65 0.87
N GLU A 20 -49.32 0.08 -0.30
CA GLU A 20 -49.99 -1.22 -0.44
C GLU A 20 -49.09 -2.39 0.02
N SER A 21 -47.78 -2.23 -0.15
CA SER A 21 -46.79 -3.27 0.19
C SER A 21 -46.40 -3.28 1.67
N LEU A 22 -46.83 -2.29 2.47
CA LEU A 22 -46.51 -2.20 3.90
C LEU A 22 -46.91 -3.46 4.66
N ASN A 23 -48.10 -4.02 4.37
CA ASN A 23 -48.57 -5.25 5.02
C ASN A 23 -47.68 -6.45 4.69
N LYS A 24 -47.13 -6.52 3.47
CA LYS A 24 -46.19 -7.59 3.08
C LYS A 24 -44.83 -7.42 3.76
N ILE A 25 -44.32 -6.19 3.81
CA ILE A 25 -43.06 -5.86 4.49
C ILE A 25 -43.16 -6.17 5.98
N GLU A 26 -44.31 -5.89 6.61
CA GLU A 26 -44.57 -6.19 8.02
C GLU A 26 -44.53 -7.70 8.33
N GLN A 27 -44.83 -8.58 7.35
CA GLN A 27 -44.72 -10.03 7.56
C GLN A 27 -43.27 -10.54 7.51
N ASN A 28 -42.31 -9.73 7.07
CA ASN A 28 -40.90 -10.13 7.11
C ASN A 28 -40.48 -10.39 8.57
N PRO A 29 -39.84 -11.54 8.89
CA PRO A 29 -39.53 -11.91 10.28
C PRO A 29 -38.70 -10.87 11.04
N TRP A 30 -37.76 -10.20 10.36
CA TRP A 30 -36.91 -9.18 10.96
C TRP A 30 -37.70 -7.92 11.30
N VAL A 31 -38.61 -7.50 10.41
CA VAL A 31 -39.49 -6.33 10.60
C VAL A 31 -40.54 -6.62 11.68
N LYS A 32 -41.24 -7.76 11.58
CA LYS A 32 -42.33 -8.17 12.47
C LYS A 32 -41.90 -8.24 13.94
N ASN A 33 -40.73 -8.83 14.17
CA ASN A 33 -40.20 -9.05 15.52
C ASN A 33 -39.32 -7.89 16.01
N GLN A 34 -39.28 -6.76 15.27
CA GLN A 34 -38.54 -5.55 15.64
C GLN A 34 -37.03 -5.82 15.90
N TRP A 35 -36.42 -6.67 15.09
CA TRP A 35 -34.97 -6.84 15.12
C TRP A 35 -34.27 -5.58 14.60
N PRO A 36 -33.09 -5.22 15.14
CA PRO A 36 -32.20 -4.29 14.46
C PRO A 36 -31.93 -4.81 13.05
N LEU A 37 -32.20 -3.98 12.05
CA LEU A 37 -32.01 -4.35 10.65
C LEU A 37 -31.51 -3.17 9.81
N VAL A 38 -31.02 -3.50 8.62
CA VAL A 38 -30.64 -2.53 7.59
C VAL A 38 -31.57 -2.71 6.39
N TYR A 39 -31.89 -1.66 5.67
CA TYR A 39 -32.72 -1.72 4.49
C TYR A 39 -32.14 -0.85 3.37
N PHE A 40 -32.40 -1.27 2.13
CA PHE A 40 -31.96 -0.61 0.92
C PHE A 40 -33.16 -0.27 0.05
N ILE A 41 -33.42 1.02 -0.15
CA ILE A 41 -34.51 1.52 -0.99
C ILE A 41 -33.88 2.06 -2.27
N LYS A 42 -34.38 1.68 -3.45
CA LYS A 42 -33.80 2.12 -4.73
C LYS A 42 -34.87 2.49 -5.75
N ASN A 43 -34.42 3.13 -6.81
CA ASN A 43 -35.11 3.21 -8.09
C ASN A 43 -34.10 2.89 -9.20
N ASP A 44 -34.32 1.77 -9.88
CA ASP A 44 -33.40 1.29 -10.91
C ASP A 44 -33.44 2.14 -12.18
N SER A 45 -34.56 2.80 -12.46
CA SER A 45 -34.76 3.60 -13.67
C SER A 45 -33.98 4.91 -13.62
N ILE A 46 -33.98 5.59 -12.46
CA ILE A 46 -33.25 6.85 -12.26
C ILE A 46 -31.90 6.67 -11.56
N LYS A 47 -31.55 5.43 -11.19
CA LYS A 47 -30.30 5.06 -10.48
C LYS A 47 -30.07 5.87 -9.21
N VAL A 48 -31.11 5.99 -8.38
CA VAL A 48 -31.06 6.65 -7.07
C VAL A 48 -31.38 5.64 -5.97
N ALA A 49 -30.73 5.74 -4.81
CA ALA A 49 -31.01 4.85 -3.69
C ALA A 49 -30.85 5.51 -2.32
N TYR A 50 -31.28 4.82 -1.27
CA TYR A 50 -31.17 5.20 0.12
C TYR A 50 -30.87 3.95 0.95
N VAL A 51 -29.86 4.05 1.81
CA VAL A 51 -29.53 3.04 2.82
C VAL A 51 -30.03 3.56 4.16
N GLY A 52 -30.66 2.71 4.96
CA GLY A 52 -31.07 3.08 6.30
C GLY A 52 -30.98 1.91 7.27
N GLU A 53 -30.77 2.19 8.55
CA GLU A 53 -30.97 1.20 9.62
C GLU A 53 -32.16 1.58 10.52
N SER A 54 -32.72 0.59 11.21
CA SER A 54 -33.74 0.84 12.24
C SER A 54 -33.96 -0.37 13.14
N THR A 55 -34.37 -0.09 14.39
CA THR A 55 -35.01 -1.07 15.29
C THR A 55 -36.54 -1.06 15.15
N ASN A 56 -37.11 -0.04 14.49
CA ASN A 56 -38.53 0.06 14.18
C ASN A 56 -38.72 0.37 12.69
N ALA A 57 -38.33 -0.61 11.86
CA ALA A 57 -38.28 -0.46 10.40
C ALA A 57 -39.62 -0.08 9.79
N LEU A 58 -40.74 -0.64 10.26
CA LEU A 58 -42.06 -0.35 9.70
C LEU A 58 -42.46 1.12 9.90
N SER A 59 -42.21 1.69 11.08
CA SER A 59 -42.46 3.11 11.34
C SER A 59 -41.56 3.99 10.46
N ARG A 60 -40.27 3.65 10.40
CA ARG A 60 -39.28 4.37 9.57
C ARG A 60 -39.65 4.38 8.09
N ILE A 61 -40.10 3.24 7.55
CA ILE A 61 -40.57 3.10 6.16
C ILE A 61 -41.82 3.96 5.91
N LYS A 62 -42.77 4.03 6.85
CA LYS A 62 -43.94 4.91 6.75
C LYS A 62 -43.52 6.39 6.68
N ASN A 63 -42.56 6.81 7.49
CA ASN A 63 -42.00 8.16 7.45
C ASN A 63 -41.34 8.45 6.10
N HIS A 64 -40.56 7.50 5.57
CA HIS A 64 -39.95 7.63 4.23
C HIS A 64 -40.98 7.81 3.12
N LEU A 65 -42.10 7.09 3.16
CA LEU A 65 -43.22 7.28 2.22
C LEU A 65 -43.90 8.66 2.36
N GLY A 66 -43.76 9.32 3.50
CA GLY A 66 -44.20 10.70 3.72
C GLY A 66 -43.28 11.74 3.07
N ASN A 67 -41.98 11.45 2.91
CA ASN A 67 -40.99 12.38 2.37
C ASN A 67 -41.10 12.50 0.83
N PRO A 68 -41.27 13.72 0.25
CA PRO A 68 -41.44 13.91 -1.20
C PRO A 68 -40.29 13.41 -2.07
N ASP A 69 -39.04 13.48 -1.59
CA ASP A 69 -37.86 13.04 -2.33
C ASP A 69 -37.70 11.52 -2.28
N ARG A 70 -38.00 10.90 -1.13
CA ARG A 70 -37.93 9.44 -0.95
C ARG A 70 -39.07 8.71 -1.67
N ARG A 71 -40.22 9.35 -1.90
CA ARG A 71 -41.32 8.81 -2.72
C ARG A 71 -40.95 8.52 -4.17
N ARG A 72 -39.82 9.02 -4.66
CA ARG A 72 -39.31 8.71 -6.01
C ARG A 72 -38.68 7.32 -6.11
N LEU A 73 -38.46 6.65 -4.98
CA LEU A 73 -37.94 5.28 -4.93
C LEU A 73 -39.05 4.26 -5.21
N ASP A 74 -38.72 3.11 -5.81
CA ASP A 74 -39.70 2.14 -6.31
C ASP A 74 -39.67 0.78 -5.59
N THR A 75 -38.54 0.42 -4.99
CA THR A 75 -38.33 -0.91 -4.39
C THR A 75 -37.53 -0.82 -3.10
N ILE A 76 -37.81 -1.73 -2.16
CA ILE A 76 -37.11 -1.86 -0.88
C ILE A 76 -36.68 -3.32 -0.65
N SER A 77 -35.45 -3.50 -0.19
CA SER A 77 -34.90 -4.77 0.28
C SER A 77 -34.58 -4.67 1.78
N ILE A 78 -34.89 -5.71 2.54
CA ILE A 78 -34.58 -5.83 3.96
C ILE A 78 -33.34 -6.71 4.11
N ILE A 79 -32.39 -6.27 4.91
CA ILE A 79 -31.15 -6.97 5.25
C ILE A 79 -31.23 -7.28 6.74
N GLY A 80 -31.38 -8.56 7.08
CA GLY A 80 -31.52 -9.05 8.44
C GLY A 80 -30.44 -10.08 8.79
N SER A 81 -30.13 -10.18 10.08
CA SER A 81 -29.27 -11.23 10.63
C SER A 81 -29.52 -11.43 12.11
N ASP A 82 -29.39 -12.67 12.58
CA ASP A 82 -29.46 -13.01 14.01
C ASP A 82 -28.31 -12.41 14.83
N LYS A 83 -27.25 -11.93 14.16
CA LYS A 83 -26.12 -11.25 14.79
C LYS A 83 -26.29 -9.74 14.88
N PHE A 84 -27.31 -9.16 14.25
CA PHE A 84 -27.48 -7.72 14.26
C PHE A 84 -27.91 -7.20 15.63
N ASN A 85 -27.11 -6.29 16.17
CA ASN A 85 -27.45 -5.41 17.27
C ASN A 85 -27.40 -3.95 16.78
N LYS A 86 -27.90 -3.00 17.57
CA LYS A 86 -27.99 -1.59 17.15
C LYS A 86 -26.66 -0.99 16.71
N SER A 87 -25.58 -1.27 17.42
CA SER A 87 -24.24 -0.77 17.06
C SER A 87 -23.74 -1.40 15.76
N ALA A 88 -24.00 -2.69 15.55
CA ALA A 88 -23.64 -3.39 14.32
C ALA A 88 -24.44 -2.88 13.11
N THR A 89 -25.73 -2.59 13.25
CA THR A 89 -26.53 -2.08 12.12
C THR A 89 -26.14 -0.66 11.71
N LEU A 90 -25.75 0.19 12.67
CA LEU A 90 -25.16 1.51 12.40
C LEU A 90 -23.83 1.40 11.62
N ASP A 91 -22.94 0.49 12.04
CA ASP A 91 -21.67 0.24 11.34
C ASP A 91 -21.91 -0.32 9.93
N ILE A 92 -22.82 -1.26 9.77
CA ILE A 92 -23.18 -1.83 8.46
C ILE A 92 -23.81 -0.79 7.55
N GLU A 93 -24.73 0.04 8.06
CA GLU A 93 -25.31 1.16 7.30
C GLU A 93 -24.21 2.13 6.83
N SER A 94 -23.34 2.58 7.73
CA SER A 94 -22.22 3.48 7.42
C SER A 94 -21.30 2.89 6.36
N ASN A 95 -20.97 1.60 6.47
CA ASN A 95 -20.18 0.91 5.45
C ASN A 95 -20.95 0.80 4.12
N LEU A 96 -22.23 0.42 4.12
CA LEU A 96 -23.00 0.35 2.88
C LEU A 96 -23.10 1.73 2.18
N ILE A 97 -23.28 2.82 2.92
CA ILE A 97 -23.27 4.19 2.37
C ILE A 97 -21.92 4.47 1.69
N GLN A 98 -20.81 4.15 2.36
CA GLN A 98 -19.45 4.34 1.85
C GLN A 98 -19.21 3.55 0.57
N TYR A 99 -19.47 2.24 0.60
CA TYR A 99 -19.14 1.33 -0.50
C TYR A 99 -20.08 1.51 -1.69
N ILE A 100 -21.40 1.64 -1.48
CA ILE A 100 -22.36 1.82 -2.59
C ILE A 100 -22.10 3.13 -3.33
N THR A 101 -21.77 4.20 -2.61
CA THR A 101 -21.44 5.48 -3.25
C THR A 101 -20.19 5.37 -4.13
N ALA A 102 -19.19 4.63 -3.68
CA ALA A 102 -17.95 4.45 -4.43
C ALA A 102 -18.05 3.40 -5.56
N GLU A 103 -18.96 2.44 -5.44
CA GLU A 103 -19.25 1.47 -6.48
C GLU A 103 -19.82 2.17 -7.73
N GLY A 104 -20.71 3.14 -7.52
CA GLY A 104 -21.18 4.08 -8.54
C GLY A 104 -22.46 3.66 -9.28
N THR A 105 -23.06 2.51 -8.97
CA THR A 105 -24.34 2.07 -9.57
C THR A 105 -25.49 2.98 -9.18
N PHE A 106 -25.50 3.50 -7.94
CA PHE A 106 -26.57 4.37 -7.45
C PHE A 106 -26.02 5.69 -6.91
N LYS A 107 -26.78 6.74 -7.18
CA LYS A 107 -26.64 8.03 -6.50
C LYS A 107 -27.40 7.98 -5.17
N LEU A 108 -26.70 7.90 -4.05
CA LEU A 108 -27.36 7.86 -2.74
C LEU A 108 -28.02 9.21 -2.38
N GLN A 109 -29.20 9.13 -1.78
CA GLN A 109 -29.93 10.25 -1.17
C GLN A 109 -29.41 10.57 0.25
N ASN A 110 -28.64 9.65 0.86
CA ASN A 110 -28.03 9.86 2.17
C ASN A 110 -27.20 11.16 2.20
N GLY A 111 -27.27 11.89 3.32
CA GLY A 111 -26.27 12.90 3.66
C GLY A 111 -24.97 12.24 4.12
N ASN A 112 -23.97 13.06 4.47
CA ASN A 112 -22.77 12.57 5.15
C ASN A 112 -22.80 12.83 6.67
N PHE A 113 -23.92 13.29 7.21
CA PHE A 113 -24.07 13.56 8.64
C PHE A 113 -23.85 12.30 9.47
N GLY A 114 -23.17 12.43 10.61
CA GLY A 114 -23.00 11.38 11.60
C GLY A 114 -22.24 10.14 11.12
N LEU A 115 -21.54 10.21 9.97
CA LEU A 115 -20.69 9.11 9.50
C LEU A 115 -19.40 9.07 10.32
N ILE A 116 -19.48 8.42 11.48
CA ILE A 116 -18.40 8.31 12.46
C ILE A 116 -18.10 6.82 12.68
N ASN A 117 -16.81 6.51 12.83
CA ASN A 117 -16.36 5.20 13.25
C ASN A 117 -16.61 5.04 14.75
N HIS A 118 -17.39 4.03 15.13
CA HIS A 118 -17.63 3.71 16.52
C HIS A 118 -16.96 2.38 16.88
N ASN A 119 -16.33 2.32 18.06
CA ASN A 119 -15.89 1.06 18.63
C ASN A 119 -17.08 0.41 19.36
N TYR A 120 -17.29 -0.88 19.15
CA TYR A 120 -18.34 -1.63 19.83
C TYR A 120 -17.95 -3.09 20.05
N TYR A 121 -18.68 -3.75 20.95
CA TYR A 121 -18.39 -5.11 21.37
C TYR A 121 -18.32 -6.06 20.16
N GLN A 122 -17.22 -6.81 20.07
CA GLN A 122 -16.95 -7.79 19.00
C GLN A 122 -16.87 -7.22 17.56
N GLN A 123 -16.64 -5.92 17.36
CA GLN A 123 -16.54 -5.28 16.04
C GLN A 123 -15.69 -6.06 15.01
N GLY A 124 -14.58 -6.68 15.43
CA GLY A 124 -13.74 -7.51 14.54
C GLY A 124 -14.50 -8.67 13.88
N LEU A 125 -15.47 -9.28 14.57
CA LEU A 125 -16.31 -10.35 14.03
C LEU A 125 -17.27 -9.81 12.95
N TYR A 126 -17.75 -8.57 13.10
CA TYR A 126 -18.66 -7.92 12.15
C TYR A 126 -18.00 -7.50 10.84
N LYS A 127 -16.66 -7.37 10.79
CA LYS A 127 -15.94 -7.15 9.52
C LYS A 127 -16.16 -8.28 8.53
N ASN A 128 -16.18 -9.53 9.02
CA ASN A 128 -16.46 -10.69 8.16
C ASN A 128 -17.95 -10.75 7.80
N LEU A 129 -18.83 -10.33 8.72
CA LEU A 129 -20.26 -10.21 8.45
C LEU A 129 -20.54 -9.20 7.32
N PHE A 130 -19.88 -8.03 7.30
CA PHE A 130 -20.05 -7.05 6.23
C PHE A 130 -19.60 -7.58 4.86
N LYS A 131 -18.50 -8.33 4.80
CA LYS A 131 -18.05 -9.00 3.56
C LYS A 131 -19.13 -9.93 3.02
N GLU A 132 -19.75 -10.71 3.89
CA GLU A 132 -20.83 -11.62 3.51
C GLU A 132 -22.09 -10.84 3.09
N VAL A 133 -22.47 -9.77 3.79
CA VAL A 133 -23.56 -8.86 3.36
C VAL A 133 -23.28 -8.35 1.94
N TRP A 134 -22.07 -7.89 1.66
CA TRP A 134 -21.70 -7.41 0.33
C TRP A 134 -21.80 -8.49 -0.74
N ASN A 135 -21.31 -9.70 -0.48
CA ASN A 135 -21.44 -10.83 -1.40
C ASN A 135 -22.90 -11.15 -1.71
N ARG A 136 -23.78 -11.14 -0.70
CA ARG A 136 -25.23 -11.31 -0.91
C ARG A 136 -25.84 -10.21 -1.75
N LEU A 137 -25.38 -8.96 -1.62
CA LEU A 137 -25.83 -7.86 -2.47
C LEU A 137 -25.39 -8.06 -3.93
N ILE A 138 -24.20 -8.63 -4.19
CA ILE A 138 -23.74 -9.01 -5.54
C ILE A 138 -24.62 -10.15 -6.09
N GLU A 139 -24.87 -11.21 -5.31
CA GLU A 139 -25.72 -12.34 -5.71
C GLU A 139 -27.14 -11.88 -6.10
N ARG A 140 -27.70 -10.93 -5.36
CA ARG A 140 -29.01 -10.30 -5.62
C ARG A 140 -28.95 -9.25 -6.73
N LYS A 141 -27.80 -9.03 -7.36
CA LYS A 141 -27.56 -8.03 -8.41
C LYS A 141 -27.94 -6.61 -8.00
N ILE A 142 -27.78 -6.29 -6.72
CA ILE A 142 -27.97 -4.95 -6.18
C ILE A 142 -26.71 -4.11 -6.47
N VAL A 143 -25.53 -4.70 -6.31
CA VAL A 143 -24.23 -4.09 -6.66
C VAL A 143 -23.45 -5.05 -7.56
N ILE A 144 -22.40 -4.56 -8.23
CA ILE A 144 -21.67 -5.35 -9.24
C ILE A 144 -20.21 -5.58 -8.85
N LYS A 145 -19.55 -4.56 -8.29
CA LYS A 145 -18.10 -4.65 -7.99
C LYS A 145 -17.79 -5.34 -6.68
N SER A 146 -16.65 -6.01 -6.62
CA SER A 146 -16.08 -6.55 -5.39
C SER A 146 -15.65 -5.45 -4.42
N LEU A 147 -15.51 -5.78 -3.13
CA LEU A 147 -14.99 -4.83 -2.12
C LEU A 147 -13.58 -4.35 -2.49
N THR A 148 -12.70 -5.25 -2.94
CA THR A 148 -11.31 -4.93 -3.30
C THR A 148 -11.25 -3.91 -4.45
N GLU A 149 -12.07 -4.08 -5.49
CA GLU A 149 -12.16 -3.12 -6.60
C GLU A 149 -12.59 -1.73 -6.12
N ILE A 150 -13.53 -1.67 -5.18
CA ILE A 150 -14.04 -0.41 -4.62
C ILE A 150 -12.97 0.25 -3.75
N GLU A 151 -12.36 -0.50 -2.82
CA GLU A 151 -11.32 -0.02 -1.91
C GLU A 151 -10.12 0.59 -2.67
N ASN A 152 -9.77 0.00 -3.82
CA ASN A 152 -8.69 0.47 -4.67
C ASN A 152 -9.04 1.73 -5.47
N SER A 153 -10.32 2.08 -5.61
CA SER A 153 -10.77 3.23 -6.40
C SER A 153 -10.52 4.58 -5.71
N GLU A 154 -10.19 5.60 -6.49
CA GLU A 154 -10.08 6.99 -6.00
C GLU A 154 -11.39 7.50 -5.38
N LEU A 155 -12.53 7.06 -5.95
CA LEU A 155 -13.85 7.45 -5.49
C LEU A 155 -14.11 6.98 -4.07
N PHE A 156 -13.61 5.80 -3.69
CA PHE A 156 -13.67 5.33 -2.31
C PHE A 156 -12.66 6.07 -1.43
N LYS A 157 -11.40 6.18 -1.87
CA LYS A 157 -10.30 6.74 -1.06
C LYS A 157 -10.57 8.16 -0.59
N TYR A 158 -11.11 9.02 -1.47
CA TYR A 158 -11.42 10.43 -1.19
C TYR A 158 -12.92 10.72 -1.08
N SER A 159 -13.74 9.68 -0.88
CA SER A 159 -15.18 9.85 -0.74
C SER A 159 -15.52 10.78 0.43
N PRO A 160 -16.40 11.77 0.26
CA PRO A 160 -16.89 12.57 1.37
C PRO A 160 -17.83 11.81 2.30
N TYR A 161 -18.17 10.56 1.97
CA TYR A 161 -18.94 9.65 2.81
C TYR A 161 -18.07 8.73 3.66
N LYS A 162 -16.73 8.83 3.59
CA LYS A 162 -15.88 8.06 4.49
C LYS A 162 -16.18 8.40 5.94
N ALA A 163 -16.36 7.38 6.76
CA ALA A 163 -16.60 7.56 8.17
C ALA A 163 -15.36 8.13 8.86
N LEU A 164 -15.55 9.20 9.62
CA LEU A 164 -14.51 9.90 10.36
C LEU A 164 -14.20 9.17 11.66
N ASN A 165 -12.95 9.18 12.12
CA ASN A 165 -12.63 8.79 13.49
C ASN A 165 -12.99 9.93 14.49
N GLU A 166 -12.88 9.67 15.79
CA GLU A 166 -13.23 10.65 16.84
C GLU A 166 -12.41 11.95 16.78
N ASP A 167 -11.13 11.86 16.43
CA ASP A 167 -10.20 12.99 16.29
C ASP A 167 -10.58 13.91 15.12
N GLN A 168 -10.88 13.30 13.97
CA GLN A 168 -11.38 13.99 12.78
C GLN A 168 -12.76 14.61 13.03
N TYR A 169 -13.67 13.87 13.67
CA TYR A 169 -15.01 14.37 13.97
C TYR A 169 -14.99 15.54 14.95
N SER A 170 -14.17 15.47 16.00
CA SER A 170 -13.95 16.61 16.91
C SER A 170 -13.43 17.82 16.15
N SER A 171 -12.47 17.63 15.24
CA SER A 171 -11.96 18.70 14.38
C SER A 171 -13.03 19.30 13.46
N VAL A 172 -13.96 18.50 12.91
CA VAL A 172 -15.11 19.02 12.14
C VAL A 172 -15.91 19.99 13.00
N LEU A 173 -16.26 19.60 14.22
CA LEU A 173 -17.09 20.41 15.10
C LEU A 173 -16.40 21.73 15.46
N GLU A 174 -15.11 21.71 15.77
CA GLU A 174 -14.32 22.91 16.08
C GLU A 174 -14.18 23.85 14.87
N ILE A 175 -14.02 23.29 13.66
CA ILE A 175 -14.01 24.07 12.41
C ILE A 175 -15.37 24.74 12.19
N LEU A 176 -16.46 23.99 12.32
CA LEU A 176 -17.81 24.52 12.15
C LEU A 176 -18.13 25.60 13.18
N ASP A 177 -17.69 25.41 14.42
CA ASP A 177 -17.82 26.41 15.47
C ASP A 177 -17.08 27.69 15.11
N GLY A 178 -15.78 27.62 14.78
CA GLY A 178 -14.99 28.78 14.37
C GLY A 178 -15.57 29.54 13.17
N LEU A 179 -16.11 28.82 12.18
CA LEU A 179 -16.76 29.40 11.01
C LEU A 179 -18.10 30.11 11.34
N THR A 180 -18.82 29.65 12.37
CA THR A 180 -20.13 30.18 12.74
C THR A 180 -20.05 31.29 13.79
N THR A 181 -19.15 31.19 14.77
CA THR A 181 -18.99 32.14 15.88
C THR A 181 -18.20 33.41 15.53
N LYS A 182 -17.41 33.40 14.43
CA LYS A 182 -16.51 34.49 14.01
C LYS A 182 -15.32 34.72 14.95
N GLU A 183 -14.89 33.70 15.68
CA GLU A 183 -13.66 33.78 16.46
C GLU A 183 -12.42 33.96 15.57
N SER A 184 -12.49 33.48 14.33
CA SER A 184 -11.40 33.60 13.36
C SER A 184 -11.89 33.60 11.92
N ASN A 185 -11.10 34.21 11.04
CA ASN A 185 -11.21 34.04 9.59
C ASN A 185 -10.19 33.02 9.04
N THR A 186 -9.26 32.53 9.86
CA THR A 186 -8.13 31.68 9.45
C THR A 186 -8.01 30.49 10.39
N ILE A 187 -8.25 29.29 9.85
CA ILE A 187 -8.17 28.05 10.59
C ILE A 187 -7.04 27.19 10.00
N PHE A 188 -6.18 26.65 10.86
CA PHE A 188 -5.13 25.71 10.49
C PHE A 188 -5.41 24.32 11.04
N ILE A 189 -5.34 23.32 10.17
CA ILE A 189 -5.36 21.91 10.54
C ILE A 189 -3.99 21.33 10.22
N SER A 190 -3.24 20.99 11.27
CA SER A 190 -1.99 20.25 11.16
C SER A 190 -2.21 18.76 11.40
N GLY A 191 -1.24 17.96 11.00
CA GLY A 191 -1.24 16.52 11.21
C GLY A 191 -0.30 15.87 10.23
N SER A 192 0.30 14.75 10.61
CA SER A 192 1.26 14.04 9.77
C SER A 192 0.62 13.50 8.47
N ALA A 193 1.43 13.05 7.53
CA ALA A 193 0.95 12.42 6.31
C ALA A 193 0.01 11.25 6.65
N GLY A 194 -1.19 11.17 6.06
CA GLY A 194 -2.10 10.04 6.26
C GLY A 194 -3.12 10.17 7.40
N THR A 195 -3.14 11.29 8.13
CA THR A 195 -4.17 11.62 9.13
C THR A 195 -5.56 11.92 8.54
N GLY A 196 -5.73 11.79 7.22
CA GLY A 196 -7.02 11.96 6.53
C GLY A 196 -7.42 13.41 6.27
N LYS A 197 -6.47 14.36 6.20
CA LYS A 197 -6.71 15.78 5.88
C LYS A 197 -7.60 16.00 4.64
N THR A 198 -7.27 15.35 3.52
CA THR A 198 -8.08 15.42 2.29
C THR A 198 -9.49 14.88 2.49
N ILE A 199 -9.67 13.78 3.24
CA ILE A 199 -10.99 13.22 3.56
C ILE A 199 -11.79 14.25 4.36
N LEU A 200 -11.19 14.84 5.39
CA LEU A 200 -11.81 15.89 6.21
C LEU A 200 -12.24 17.09 5.36
N ALA A 201 -11.40 17.53 4.42
CA ALA A 201 -11.71 18.61 3.49
C ALA A 201 -12.94 18.29 2.61
N THR A 202 -12.97 17.10 2.01
CA THR A 202 -14.11 16.67 1.17
C THR A 202 -15.39 16.49 1.97
N TYR A 203 -15.30 15.92 3.18
CA TYR A 203 -16.41 15.75 4.10
C TYR A 203 -17.03 17.11 4.48
N LEU A 204 -16.21 18.09 4.88
CA LEU A 204 -16.68 19.43 5.25
C LEU A 204 -17.39 20.13 4.08
N ILE A 205 -16.86 20.06 2.87
CA ILE A 205 -17.52 20.68 1.70
C ILE A 205 -18.85 20.03 1.43
N LYS A 206 -18.92 18.69 1.49
CA LYS A 206 -20.17 17.96 1.32
C LYS A 206 -21.18 18.30 2.41
N LEU A 207 -20.73 18.39 3.66
CA LEU A 207 -21.55 18.74 4.80
C LEU A 207 -22.17 20.13 4.62
N LEU A 208 -21.34 21.14 4.35
CA LEU A 208 -21.75 22.53 4.15
C LEU A 208 -22.59 22.75 2.88
N SER A 209 -22.46 21.88 1.87
CA SER A 209 -23.23 21.94 0.62
C SER A 209 -24.55 21.17 0.69
N THR A 210 -24.81 20.42 1.77
CA THR A 210 -26.02 19.60 1.88
C THR A 210 -27.21 20.45 2.32
N ASN A 211 -28.36 20.24 1.68
CA ASN A 211 -29.59 20.91 2.05
C ASN A 211 -30.15 20.30 3.34
N VAL A 212 -30.42 21.14 4.34
CA VAL A 212 -30.87 20.76 5.69
C VAL A 212 -32.26 21.33 6.03
N ASP A 213 -32.90 22.00 5.08
CA ASP A 213 -34.15 22.76 5.31
C ASP A 213 -35.35 21.82 5.47
N ASP A 214 -35.39 20.70 4.73
CA ASP A 214 -36.51 19.75 4.69
C ASP A 214 -36.30 18.52 5.60
N LEU A 215 -35.29 18.55 6.49
CA LEU A 215 -34.94 17.41 7.34
C LEU A 215 -35.84 17.35 8.59
N GLN A 216 -36.51 16.22 8.79
CA GLN A 216 -37.31 15.94 9.99
C GLN A 216 -36.41 15.44 11.13
N THR A 217 -36.50 16.04 12.32
CA THR A 217 -35.58 15.77 13.44
C THR A 217 -35.68 14.35 14.01
N GLU A 218 -36.83 13.70 13.89
CA GLU A 218 -37.09 12.33 14.40
C GLU A 218 -36.32 11.24 13.64
N ASP A 219 -35.73 11.60 12.50
CA ASP A 219 -35.01 10.70 11.60
C ASP A 219 -33.53 10.53 11.94
N TYR A 220 -33.00 11.33 12.88
CA TYR A 220 -31.58 11.55 13.08
C TYR A 220 -31.16 11.33 14.54
N ASN A 221 -29.93 10.85 14.73
CA ASN A 221 -29.30 10.70 16.03
C ASN A 221 -28.68 12.01 16.54
N GLU A 222 -28.17 12.01 17.77
CA GLU A 222 -27.63 13.21 18.42
C GLU A 222 -26.42 13.83 17.67
N TYR A 223 -25.54 13.00 17.10
CA TYR A 223 -24.39 13.47 16.33
C TYR A 223 -24.85 14.17 15.05
N GLU A 224 -25.76 13.54 14.30
CA GLU A 224 -26.32 14.09 13.07
C GLU A 224 -27.06 15.42 13.34
N LEU A 225 -27.86 15.48 14.40
CA LEU A 225 -28.58 16.70 14.79
C LEU A 225 -27.63 17.86 15.13
N LYS A 226 -26.49 17.56 15.77
CA LYS A 226 -25.45 18.55 16.10
C LYS A 226 -24.83 19.15 14.83
N GLU A 227 -24.44 18.33 13.87
CA GLU A 227 -23.90 18.81 12.60
C GLU A 227 -24.95 19.59 11.78
N ILE A 228 -26.19 19.08 11.71
CA ILE A 228 -27.29 19.75 11.03
C ILE A 228 -27.51 21.18 11.59
N LYS A 229 -27.41 21.35 12.92
CA LYS A 229 -27.50 22.67 13.55
C LYS A 229 -26.38 23.60 13.06
N TYR A 230 -25.13 23.17 13.09
CA TYR A 230 -24.01 23.99 12.60
C TYR A 230 -24.14 24.35 11.12
N VAL A 231 -24.61 23.43 10.28
CA VAL A 231 -24.86 23.71 8.85
C VAL A 231 -25.95 24.78 8.68
N ARG A 232 -27.02 24.74 9.50
CA ARG A 232 -28.06 25.78 9.50
C ARG A 232 -27.48 27.14 9.90
N ASP A 233 -26.69 27.19 10.96
CA ASP A 233 -26.06 28.42 11.45
C ASP A 233 -25.09 29.01 10.40
N PHE A 234 -24.30 28.15 9.74
CA PHE A 234 -23.43 28.57 8.63
C PHE A 234 -24.24 29.13 7.46
N ARG A 235 -25.33 28.47 7.06
CA ARG A 235 -26.20 28.94 5.96
C ARG A 235 -26.94 30.23 6.29
N LEU A 236 -27.36 30.45 7.53
CA LEU A 236 -27.96 31.73 7.96
C LEU A 236 -26.99 32.89 7.71
N ARG A 237 -25.70 32.67 7.97
CA ARG A 237 -24.66 33.66 7.77
C ARG A 237 -24.18 33.77 6.31
N TYR A 238 -24.16 32.66 5.59
CA TYR A 238 -23.74 32.57 4.19
C TYR A 238 -24.81 31.87 3.31
N PRO A 239 -25.96 32.51 3.02
CA PRO A 239 -27.10 31.84 2.36
C PRO A 239 -26.82 31.25 0.97
N ARG A 240 -25.82 31.80 0.27
CA ARG A 240 -25.35 31.33 -1.05
C ARG A 240 -23.83 31.20 -1.07
N ALA A 241 -23.29 30.55 -0.04
CA ALA A 241 -21.86 30.41 0.17
C ALA A 241 -21.11 29.97 -1.10
N LYS A 242 -20.08 30.73 -1.46
CA LYS A 242 -19.10 30.38 -2.49
C LYS A 242 -17.93 29.69 -1.83
N ILE A 243 -17.93 28.35 -1.87
CA ILE A 243 -16.89 27.50 -1.28
C ILE A 243 -16.01 26.95 -2.39
N GLY A 244 -14.68 27.00 -2.20
CA GLY A 244 -13.70 26.41 -3.10
C GLY A 244 -12.73 25.49 -2.37
N LEU A 245 -12.43 24.32 -2.95
CA LEU A 245 -11.36 23.42 -2.54
C LEU A 245 -10.12 23.68 -3.40
N VAL A 246 -9.11 24.30 -2.82
CA VAL A 246 -7.87 24.64 -3.51
C VAL A 246 -6.90 23.47 -3.42
N ILE A 247 -6.54 22.92 -4.58
CA ILE A 247 -5.54 21.87 -4.73
C ILE A 247 -4.45 22.36 -5.70
N ALA A 248 -3.21 22.49 -5.23
CA ALA A 248 -2.09 22.94 -6.07
C ALA A 248 -1.59 21.84 -7.03
N MET A 249 -1.74 20.57 -6.65
CA MET A 249 -1.26 19.42 -7.43
C MET A 249 -2.29 18.98 -8.49
N THR A 250 -1.84 18.83 -9.75
CA THR A 250 -2.75 18.49 -10.87
C THR A 250 -3.41 17.13 -10.73
N SER A 251 -2.67 16.07 -10.36
CA SER A 251 -3.20 14.70 -10.28
C SER A 251 -4.32 14.58 -9.25
N LEU A 252 -4.03 14.94 -7.99
CA LEU A 252 -5.02 14.92 -6.90
C LEU A 252 -6.25 15.78 -7.22
N ARG A 253 -6.05 16.92 -7.90
CA ARG A 253 -7.13 17.79 -8.34
C ARG A 253 -8.05 17.09 -9.35
N GLU A 254 -7.48 16.46 -10.39
CA GLU A 254 -8.24 15.70 -11.39
C GLU A 254 -9.05 14.56 -10.73
N SER A 255 -8.44 13.84 -9.77
CA SER A 255 -9.11 12.80 -8.98
C SER A 255 -10.29 13.36 -8.18
N LEU A 256 -10.09 14.45 -7.42
CA LEU A 256 -11.14 15.07 -6.62
C LEU A 256 -12.25 15.70 -7.48
N GLU A 257 -11.93 16.27 -8.64
CA GLU A 257 -12.94 16.71 -9.61
C GLU A 257 -13.86 15.56 -10.04
N ASN A 258 -13.31 14.35 -10.23
CA ASN A 258 -14.07 13.16 -10.54
C ASN A 258 -14.94 12.69 -9.36
N VAL A 259 -14.42 12.73 -8.14
CA VAL A 259 -15.20 12.47 -6.91
C VAL A 259 -16.38 13.43 -6.79
N PHE A 260 -16.14 14.72 -6.99
CA PHE A 260 -17.17 15.75 -6.89
C PHE A 260 -18.22 15.62 -8.00
N ARG A 261 -17.81 15.19 -9.21
CA ARG A 261 -18.74 14.90 -10.32
C ARG A 261 -19.76 13.82 -9.96
N LYS A 262 -19.31 12.78 -9.25
CA LYS A 262 -20.13 11.63 -8.86
C LYS A 262 -20.86 11.84 -7.52
N THR A 263 -20.50 12.87 -6.77
CA THR A 263 -21.10 13.14 -5.46
C THR A 263 -22.32 14.07 -5.55
N PRO A 264 -23.51 13.64 -5.07
CA PRO A 264 -24.68 14.52 -4.97
C PRO A 264 -24.42 15.85 -4.24
N GLY A 265 -24.80 16.97 -4.86
CA GLY A 265 -24.71 18.31 -4.27
C GLY A 265 -23.35 19.00 -4.48
N LEU A 266 -22.34 18.26 -4.93
CA LEU A 266 -21.02 18.83 -5.27
C LEU A 266 -20.91 19.12 -6.76
N LYS A 267 -19.95 19.98 -7.12
CA LYS A 267 -19.65 20.33 -8.51
C LYS A 267 -18.15 20.26 -8.74
N PRO A 268 -17.67 19.69 -9.86
CA PRO A 268 -16.24 19.68 -10.18
C PRO A 268 -15.59 21.07 -10.13
N SER A 269 -16.34 22.11 -10.50
CA SER A 269 -15.90 23.51 -10.45
C SER A 269 -15.62 24.07 -9.04
N MET A 270 -15.99 23.34 -7.98
CA MET A 270 -15.60 23.70 -6.61
C MET A 270 -14.14 23.32 -6.33
N VAL A 271 -13.60 22.33 -7.02
CA VAL A 271 -12.20 21.94 -6.94
C VAL A 271 -11.42 22.85 -7.90
N ILE A 272 -10.47 23.61 -7.36
CA ILE A 272 -9.82 24.70 -8.08
C ILE A 272 -8.30 24.67 -7.84
N ASN A 273 -7.52 25.20 -8.79
CA ASN A 273 -6.11 25.50 -8.50
C ASN A 273 -5.95 26.90 -7.90
N PRO A 274 -4.79 27.26 -7.32
CA PRO A 274 -4.59 28.57 -6.71
C PRO A 274 -4.84 29.75 -7.66
N SER A 275 -4.53 29.63 -8.96
CA SER A 275 -4.79 30.70 -9.95
C SER A 275 -6.28 30.88 -10.26
N ASP A 276 -7.11 29.85 -10.04
CA ASP A 276 -8.55 29.90 -10.27
C ASP A 276 -9.29 30.73 -9.21
N THR A 277 -8.62 31.08 -8.11
CA THR A 277 -9.19 31.99 -7.09
C THR A 277 -9.57 33.35 -7.68
N PHE A 278 -8.90 33.79 -8.75
CA PHE A 278 -9.20 35.01 -9.49
C PHE A 278 -10.36 34.90 -10.49
N LYS A 279 -10.91 33.69 -10.72
CA LYS A 279 -12.03 33.51 -11.68
C LYS A 279 -13.35 34.03 -11.13
N LEU A 280 -13.50 34.07 -9.80
CA LEU A 280 -14.72 34.58 -9.17
C LEU A 280 -14.73 36.11 -9.24
N LYS A 281 -15.84 36.69 -9.71
CA LYS A 281 -16.08 38.14 -9.63
C LYS A 281 -16.47 38.51 -8.20
N GLY A 282 -15.50 38.49 -7.29
CA GLY A 282 -15.67 38.69 -5.85
C GLY A 282 -14.84 37.70 -5.03
N LYS A 283 -14.97 37.75 -3.70
CA LYS A 283 -14.27 36.82 -2.80
C LYS A 283 -15.10 35.56 -2.56
N TYR A 284 -14.42 34.44 -2.38
CA TYR A 284 -15.01 33.23 -1.84
C TYR A 284 -15.42 33.45 -0.39
N ASP A 285 -16.54 32.85 0.02
CA ASP A 285 -16.95 32.89 1.43
C ASP A 285 -16.06 31.97 2.28
N LEU A 286 -15.59 30.87 1.70
CA LEU A 286 -14.64 29.95 2.31
C LEU A 286 -13.73 29.34 1.24
N LEU A 287 -12.41 29.44 1.44
CA LEU A 287 -11.44 28.62 0.72
C LEU A 287 -10.87 27.57 1.66
N ILE A 288 -11.01 26.32 1.28
CA ILE A 288 -10.38 25.18 1.94
C ILE A 288 -9.16 24.82 1.09
N VAL A 289 -7.97 24.90 1.66
CA VAL A 289 -6.71 24.63 0.96
C VAL A 289 -6.16 23.32 1.46
N ASP A 290 -6.23 22.29 0.62
CA ASP A 290 -5.61 21.00 0.92
C ASP A 290 -4.11 21.05 0.58
N GLU A 291 -3.30 20.32 1.36
CA GLU A 291 -1.84 20.25 1.19
C GLU A 291 -1.21 21.65 1.03
N ALA A 292 -1.58 22.59 1.91
CA ALA A 292 -1.25 24.01 1.80
C ALA A 292 0.27 24.28 1.71
N HIS A 293 1.09 23.38 2.24
CA HIS A 293 2.55 23.42 2.11
C HIS A 293 3.04 23.29 0.65
N ARG A 294 2.16 22.97 -0.31
CA ARG A 294 2.43 22.86 -1.75
C ARG A 294 2.00 24.10 -2.54
N LEU A 295 1.48 25.11 -1.87
CA LEU A 295 1.35 26.43 -2.48
C LEU A 295 2.73 26.92 -2.89
N ARG A 296 2.81 27.63 -4.01
CA ARG A 296 4.06 27.96 -4.68
C ARG A 296 4.44 29.44 -4.54
N LYS A 297 5.73 29.69 -4.59
CA LYS A 297 6.34 30.99 -4.85
C LYS A 297 6.87 31.06 -6.29
N TYR A 298 7.26 32.25 -6.74
CA TYR A 298 7.79 32.49 -8.08
C TYR A 298 9.21 31.91 -8.29
N LYS A 299 9.35 30.59 -8.24
CA LYS A 299 10.65 29.89 -8.36
C LYS A 299 10.48 28.49 -8.95
N ASN A 300 11.29 28.13 -9.96
CA ASN A 300 11.35 26.79 -10.56
C ASN A 300 9.97 26.19 -10.96
N ILE A 301 9.04 27.01 -11.45
CA ILE A 301 7.73 26.58 -11.97
C ILE A 301 7.65 26.78 -13.48
N SER A 302 6.88 25.95 -14.20
CA SER A 302 6.78 26.03 -15.66
C SER A 302 5.91 27.19 -16.18
N TRP A 303 5.08 27.79 -15.33
CA TRP A 303 4.05 28.78 -15.71
C TRP A 303 4.32 30.18 -15.13
N MET A 304 5.59 30.56 -15.00
CA MET A 304 6.02 31.84 -14.40
C MET A 304 5.27 33.06 -14.99
N GLY A 305 5.05 33.12 -16.30
CA GLY A 305 4.34 34.25 -16.92
C GLY A 305 2.93 34.49 -16.36
N ALA A 306 2.15 33.42 -16.15
CA ALA A 306 0.81 33.53 -15.56
C ALA A 306 0.87 33.85 -14.06
N PHE A 307 1.87 33.33 -13.35
CA PHE A 307 2.12 33.65 -11.94
C PHE A 307 2.34 35.15 -11.74
N LYS A 308 3.22 35.75 -12.55
CA LYS A 308 3.51 37.20 -12.50
C LYS A 308 2.25 38.04 -12.74
N LYS A 309 1.42 37.66 -13.73
CA LYS A 309 0.15 38.34 -14.00
C LYS A 309 -0.81 38.28 -12.81
N ASN A 310 -0.86 37.17 -12.08
CA ASN A 310 -1.70 37.05 -10.89
C ASN A 310 -1.17 37.90 -9.73
N ASN A 311 0.14 37.96 -9.50
CA ASN A 311 0.73 38.89 -8.53
C ASN A 311 0.35 40.34 -8.85
N GLN A 312 0.45 40.73 -10.13
CA GLN A 312 0.08 42.08 -10.59
C GLN A 312 -1.38 42.43 -10.32
N LYS A 313 -2.32 41.48 -10.40
CA LYS A 313 -3.74 41.72 -10.05
C LYS A 313 -3.93 42.14 -8.60
N LEU A 314 -3.01 41.78 -7.72
CA LEU A 314 -2.99 42.15 -6.30
C LEU A 314 -2.03 43.29 -6.00
N GLY A 315 -1.38 43.87 -7.01
CA GLY A 315 -0.34 44.89 -6.82
C GLY A 315 0.96 44.34 -6.22
N LEU A 316 1.19 43.03 -6.26
CA LEU A 316 2.40 42.37 -5.75
C LEU A 316 3.49 42.29 -6.83
N ASP A 317 4.75 42.31 -6.41
CA ASP A 317 5.90 42.03 -7.26
C ASP A 317 6.18 40.50 -7.34
N ASN A 318 7.38 40.10 -7.77
CA ASN A 318 7.74 38.69 -7.87
C ASN A 318 7.95 38.00 -6.50
N SER A 319 7.87 38.74 -5.38
CA SER A 319 7.88 38.16 -4.03
C SER A 319 6.51 37.65 -3.58
N GLY A 320 5.43 38.02 -4.30
CA GLY A 320 4.09 37.49 -4.04
C GLY A 320 4.01 35.98 -4.26
N THR A 321 3.11 35.33 -3.52
CA THR A 321 2.98 33.87 -3.43
C THR A 321 1.54 33.42 -3.68
N GLU A 322 1.33 32.13 -3.96
CA GLU A 322 -0.03 31.57 -4.06
C GLU A 322 -0.80 31.69 -2.73
N LEU A 323 -0.10 31.72 -1.57
CA LEU A 323 -0.71 31.96 -0.26
C LEU A 323 -1.35 33.36 -0.18
N ASP A 324 -0.68 34.38 -0.71
CA ASP A 324 -1.22 35.75 -0.77
C ASP A 324 -2.51 35.78 -1.62
N TRP A 325 -2.59 34.96 -2.66
CA TRP A 325 -3.77 34.88 -3.52
C TRP A 325 -4.97 34.28 -2.78
N ILE A 326 -4.74 33.24 -1.96
CA ILE A 326 -5.80 32.62 -1.16
C ILE A 326 -6.38 33.65 -0.19
N ILE A 327 -5.51 34.33 0.56
CA ILE A 327 -5.90 35.31 1.58
C ILE A 327 -6.64 36.49 0.92
N ALA A 328 -6.13 37.02 -0.18
CA ALA A 328 -6.75 38.14 -0.87
C ALA A 328 -8.15 37.82 -1.42
N ASN A 329 -8.35 36.61 -1.94
CA ASN A 329 -9.57 36.21 -2.66
C ASN A 329 -10.61 35.47 -1.81
N SER A 330 -10.50 35.48 -0.48
CA SER A 330 -11.46 34.80 0.41
C SER A 330 -11.81 35.62 1.65
N LYS A 331 -12.95 35.27 2.27
CA LYS A 331 -13.39 35.81 3.56
C LYS A 331 -12.90 34.95 4.72
N ASN A 332 -13.05 33.63 4.60
CA ASN A 332 -12.52 32.65 5.55
C ASN A 332 -11.57 31.68 4.83
N GLN A 333 -10.52 31.23 5.52
CA GLN A 333 -9.54 30.28 5.04
C GLN A 333 -9.42 29.09 6.01
N LEU A 334 -9.42 27.88 5.46
CA LEU A 334 -9.10 26.65 6.18
C LEU A 334 -7.88 26.02 5.51
N PHE A 335 -6.74 26.01 6.18
CA PHE A 335 -5.48 25.49 5.67
C PHE A 335 -5.16 24.12 6.27
N PHE A 336 -5.10 23.10 5.45
CA PHE A 336 -4.51 21.80 5.80
C PHE A 336 -3.01 21.88 5.56
N TYR A 337 -2.24 22.11 6.62
CA TYR A 337 -0.82 22.43 6.54
C TYR A 337 0.04 21.44 7.32
N ASP A 338 1.13 20.99 6.69
CA ASP A 338 2.13 20.14 7.32
C ASP A 338 3.51 20.68 6.93
N SER A 339 4.20 21.30 7.88
CA SER A 339 5.49 21.92 7.64
C SER A 339 6.58 20.92 7.27
N ALA A 340 6.46 19.66 7.74
CA ALA A 340 7.45 18.62 7.49
C ALA A 340 7.38 18.06 6.06
N GLN A 341 6.30 18.33 5.32
CA GLN A 341 6.09 17.86 3.94
C GLN A 341 6.49 18.87 2.85
N SER A 342 7.07 20.02 3.22
CA SER A 342 7.65 20.92 2.22
C SER A 342 8.92 20.30 1.62
N VAL A 343 8.89 20.01 0.33
CA VAL A 343 9.94 19.22 -0.35
C VAL A 343 10.48 19.87 -1.63
N LYS A 344 9.87 20.97 -2.12
CA LYS A 344 10.33 21.63 -3.36
C LYS A 344 10.82 23.06 -3.09
N PRO A 345 11.90 23.50 -3.75
CA PRO A 345 12.33 24.91 -3.70
C PRO A 345 11.28 25.91 -4.20
N SER A 346 10.28 25.44 -4.95
CA SER A 346 9.14 26.22 -5.44
C SER A 346 8.03 26.41 -4.41
N ASP A 347 8.03 25.65 -3.31
CA ASP A 347 7.01 25.73 -2.27
C ASP A 347 7.16 27.06 -1.50
N VAL A 348 6.07 27.58 -0.94
CA VAL A 348 6.09 28.80 -0.11
C VAL A 348 6.96 28.55 1.13
N ASP A 349 7.76 29.55 1.50
CA ASP A 349 8.64 29.48 2.66
C ASP A 349 7.85 29.30 3.96
N SER A 350 8.30 28.39 4.82
CA SER A 350 7.63 28.05 6.08
C SER A 350 7.43 29.26 6.99
N GLU A 351 8.31 30.25 6.92
CA GLU A 351 8.21 31.50 7.68
C GLU A 351 6.90 32.25 7.41
N ARG A 352 6.38 32.21 6.17
CA ARG A 352 5.11 32.87 5.85
C ARG A 352 3.92 32.18 6.53
N PHE A 353 3.92 30.85 6.55
CA PHE A 353 2.91 30.11 7.30
C PHE A 353 3.07 30.32 8.81
N ASN A 354 4.30 30.34 9.33
CA ASN A 354 4.57 30.58 10.75
C ASN A 354 4.05 31.94 11.24
N SER A 355 4.11 32.98 10.40
CA SER A 355 3.54 34.28 10.71
C SER A 355 2.01 34.27 10.81
N LEU A 356 1.33 33.46 10.00
CA LEU A 356 -0.13 33.32 10.08
C LEU A 356 -0.54 32.44 11.25
N LEU A 357 0.24 31.39 11.49
CA LEU A 357 0.08 30.54 12.66
C LEU A 357 0.18 31.41 13.90
N SER A 358 1.26 32.18 14.08
CA SER A 358 1.53 32.99 15.29
C SER A 358 0.48 34.07 15.61
N ASP A 359 -0.40 34.41 14.68
CA ASP A 359 -1.54 35.31 14.93
C ASP A 359 -2.50 34.71 15.96
N LYS A 360 -2.86 35.50 16.98
CA LYS A 360 -3.79 35.09 18.05
C LYS A 360 -5.22 34.89 17.55
N SER A 361 -5.57 35.52 16.43
CA SER A 361 -6.86 35.34 15.79
C SER A 361 -6.94 34.06 14.98
N SER A 362 -5.84 33.36 14.69
CA SER A 362 -5.86 32.09 13.96
C SER A 362 -6.20 30.91 14.87
N LEU A 363 -7.19 30.11 14.48
CA LEU A 363 -7.48 28.84 15.17
C LEU A 363 -6.56 27.74 14.66
N ARG A 364 -6.12 26.86 15.57
CA ARG A 364 -5.18 25.79 15.25
C ARG A 364 -5.64 24.48 15.86
N PHE A 365 -5.76 23.45 15.02
CA PHE A 365 -6.14 22.12 15.42
C PHE A 365 -5.13 21.12 14.86
N GLU A 366 -4.90 20.02 15.58
CA GLU A 366 -3.94 18.99 15.21
C GLU A 366 -4.63 17.63 15.14
N LEU A 367 -4.59 17.01 13.95
CA LEU A 367 -4.98 15.62 13.75
C LEU A 367 -3.83 14.71 14.15
N LYS A 368 -4.05 13.88 15.15
CA LYS A 368 -3.04 12.97 15.74
C LYS A 368 -3.17 11.54 15.23
N SER A 369 -4.35 11.18 14.72
CA SER A 369 -4.69 9.82 14.34
C SER A 369 -4.25 9.50 12.91
N GLN A 370 -3.14 8.76 12.77
CA GLN A 370 -2.69 8.21 11.49
C GLN A 370 -3.54 7.01 11.07
N MET A 371 -4.11 7.05 9.86
CA MET A 371 -5.02 6.00 9.35
C MET A 371 -4.51 5.31 8.09
N ARG A 372 -3.55 5.92 7.39
CA ARG A 372 -3.09 5.42 6.07
C ARG A 372 -2.36 4.08 6.18
N VAL A 373 -1.50 3.95 7.17
CA VAL A 373 -0.61 2.80 7.32
C VAL A 373 -1.09 1.96 8.51
N LYS A 374 -1.31 0.66 8.31
CA LYS A 374 -1.73 -0.25 9.41
C LYS A 374 -0.66 -0.42 10.50
N GLY A 375 0.58 -0.05 10.19
CA GLY A 375 1.68 0.15 11.14
C GLY A 375 1.46 1.31 12.12
N GLY A 376 0.46 2.16 11.88
CA GLY A 376 0.11 3.29 12.76
C GLY A 376 1.25 4.29 12.96
N ASN A 377 1.14 5.08 14.03
CA ASN A 377 2.17 6.07 14.38
C ASN A 377 3.53 5.43 14.73
N ASN A 378 3.53 4.20 15.25
CA ASN A 378 4.75 3.48 15.61
C ASN A 378 5.64 3.22 14.38
N TYR A 379 5.04 2.83 13.24
CA TYR A 379 5.79 2.66 11.99
C TYR A 379 6.35 3.99 11.47
N ILE A 380 5.54 5.06 11.49
CA ILE A 380 5.97 6.38 11.02
C ILE A 380 7.15 6.89 11.85
N GLN A 381 7.06 6.76 13.18
CA GLN A 381 8.14 7.13 14.08
C GLN A 381 9.37 6.25 13.87
N PHE A 382 9.18 4.93 13.70
CA PHE A 382 10.26 3.99 13.42
C PHE A 382 11.07 4.40 12.19
N VAL A 383 10.42 4.70 11.06
CA VAL A 383 11.08 5.10 9.82
C VAL A 383 11.75 6.47 9.96
N ASP A 384 11.12 7.44 10.65
CA ASP A 384 11.74 8.74 10.90
C ASP A 384 13.05 8.59 11.68
N ASP A 385 13.03 7.82 12.76
CA ASP A 385 14.21 7.60 13.59
C ASP A 385 15.26 6.75 12.87
N LEU A 386 14.83 5.77 12.07
CA LEU A 386 15.70 4.92 11.26
C LEU A 386 16.48 5.76 10.24
N LEU A 387 15.82 6.64 9.50
CA LEU A 387 16.47 7.43 8.44
C LEU A 387 17.19 8.68 8.97
N HIS A 388 16.92 9.10 10.20
CA HIS A 388 17.68 10.16 10.89
C HIS A 388 18.77 9.62 11.83
N ILE A 389 19.00 8.30 11.88
CA ILE A 389 19.98 7.66 12.78
C ILE A 389 19.75 8.06 14.25
N ARG A 390 18.50 8.05 14.69
CA ARG A 390 18.11 8.35 16.09
C ARG A 390 17.85 7.10 16.93
N ARG A 391 17.86 5.91 16.30
CA ARG A 391 17.64 4.64 16.98
C ARG A 391 18.91 4.22 17.73
N THR A 392 18.80 4.11 19.05
CA THR A 392 19.83 3.48 19.91
C THR A 392 19.60 1.98 20.06
N GLU A 393 18.36 1.53 19.93
CA GLU A 393 17.94 0.14 20.05
C GLU A 393 18.02 -0.58 18.70
N LYS A 394 18.65 -1.76 18.72
CA LYS A 394 18.74 -2.69 17.57
C LYS A 394 17.59 -3.68 17.52
N GLU A 395 16.51 -3.42 18.25
CA GLU A 395 15.30 -4.21 18.13
C GLU A 395 14.66 -3.97 16.76
N LYS A 396 14.32 -5.09 16.12
CA LYS A 396 13.69 -5.08 14.81
C LYS A 396 12.23 -4.68 14.94
N TYR A 397 11.76 -3.84 14.02
CA TYR A 397 10.36 -3.43 14.01
C TYR A 397 9.43 -4.63 13.77
N GLN A 398 8.43 -4.79 14.64
CA GLN A 398 7.39 -5.80 14.51
C GLN A 398 6.03 -5.22 14.87
N GLN A 399 5.03 -5.50 14.04
CA GLN A 399 3.64 -5.14 14.29
C GLN A 399 2.71 -6.13 13.58
N GLU A 400 1.77 -6.72 14.31
CA GLU A 400 0.92 -7.82 13.79
C GLU A 400 0.17 -7.47 12.49
N ASN A 401 -0.24 -6.21 12.34
CA ASN A 401 -1.06 -5.76 11.22
C ASN A 401 -0.25 -5.06 10.11
N TYR A 402 1.09 -5.11 10.14
CA TYR A 402 1.94 -4.45 9.15
C TYR A 402 3.19 -5.26 8.81
N GLU A 403 3.33 -5.65 7.55
CA GLU A 403 4.48 -6.42 7.06
C GLU A 403 5.62 -5.49 6.63
N LEU A 404 6.75 -5.54 7.34
CA LEU A 404 7.97 -4.79 6.99
C LEU A 404 9.13 -5.75 6.85
N TYR A 405 9.63 -5.95 5.63
CA TYR A 405 10.72 -6.88 5.36
C TYR A 405 11.83 -6.26 4.53
N LEU A 406 13.07 -6.57 4.89
CA LEU A 406 14.27 -6.32 4.08
C LEU A 406 14.59 -7.55 3.25
N PHE A 407 14.78 -7.36 1.95
CA PHE A 407 15.15 -8.43 1.02
C PHE A 407 16.62 -8.31 0.64
N GLU A 408 17.35 -9.43 0.75
CA GLU A 408 18.75 -9.54 0.29
C GLU A 408 18.83 -9.77 -1.22
N ASN A 409 17.78 -10.36 -1.81
CA ASN A 409 17.69 -10.67 -3.22
C ASN A 409 16.46 -10.00 -3.84
N PHE A 410 16.66 -9.26 -4.91
CA PHE A 410 15.59 -8.50 -5.56
C PHE A 410 14.58 -9.41 -6.28
N ASN A 411 14.99 -10.58 -6.79
CA ASN A 411 14.07 -11.54 -7.40
C ASN A 411 13.05 -12.08 -6.37
N ASP A 412 13.48 -12.32 -5.12
CA ASP A 412 12.57 -12.76 -4.06
C ASP A 412 11.58 -11.65 -3.68
N LEU A 413 12.04 -10.39 -3.64
CA LEU A 413 11.15 -9.24 -3.43
C LEU A 413 10.10 -9.15 -4.53
N HIS A 414 10.52 -9.24 -5.80
CA HIS A 414 9.62 -9.16 -6.94
C HIS A 414 8.56 -10.27 -6.92
N LYS A 415 8.97 -11.51 -6.68
CA LYS A 415 8.06 -12.67 -6.58
C LYS A 415 7.08 -12.55 -5.43
N GLU A 416 7.53 -12.09 -4.26
CA GLU A 416 6.62 -11.90 -3.13
C GLU A 416 5.64 -10.75 -3.39
N LEU A 417 6.10 -9.65 -4.00
CA LEU A 417 5.23 -8.54 -4.39
C LEU A 417 4.19 -8.97 -5.44
N GLU A 418 4.53 -9.83 -6.39
CA GLU A 418 3.62 -10.37 -7.42
C GLU A 418 2.45 -11.16 -6.80
N LYS A 419 2.72 -11.96 -5.77
CA LYS A 419 1.66 -12.63 -5.00
C LYS A 419 0.72 -11.61 -4.36
N ARG A 420 1.26 -10.56 -3.74
CA ARG A 420 0.44 -9.50 -3.12
C ARG A 420 -0.35 -8.70 -4.15
N GLU A 421 0.20 -8.48 -5.34
CA GLU A 421 -0.54 -7.85 -6.45
C GLU A 421 -1.72 -8.71 -6.88
N THR A 422 -1.54 -10.03 -6.97
CA THR A 422 -2.63 -10.97 -7.29
C THR A 422 -3.74 -10.92 -6.23
N ASP A 423 -3.37 -10.90 -4.95
CA ASP A 423 -4.32 -10.97 -3.83
C ASP A 423 -5.05 -9.65 -3.55
N PHE A 424 -4.34 -8.52 -3.67
CA PHE A 424 -4.83 -7.21 -3.21
C PHE A 424 -4.88 -6.13 -4.29
N GLY A 425 -4.10 -6.28 -5.37
CA GLY A 425 -3.86 -5.23 -6.35
C GLY A 425 -3.16 -4.00 -5.76
N LEU A 426 -2.80 -3.03 -6.60
CA LEU A 426 -2.13 -1.77 -6.20
C LEU A 426 -0.86 -1.97 -5.36
N CYS A 427 -0.07 -2.99 -5.70
CA CYS A 427 1.26 -3.24 -5.19
C CYS A 427 2.28 -2.73 -6.22
N ARG A 428 3.15 -1.79 -5.84
CA ARG A 428 4.05 -1.11 -6.81
C ARG A 428 5.48 -1.05 -6.31
N MET A 429 6.42 -1.11 -7.26
CA MET A 429 7.84 -0.83 -7.04
C MET A 429 8.11 0.66 -7.17
N ILE A 430 8.88 1.20 -6.25
CA ILE A 430 9.18 2.63 -6.12
C ILE A 430 10.64 2.80 -5.76
N ALA A 431 11.33 3.69 -6.44
CA ALA A 431 12.73 4.00 -6.16
C ALA A 431 12.98 5.51 -6.00
N GLY A 432 14.11 5.84 -5.37
CA GLY A 432 14.74 7.16 -5.53
C GLY A 432 15.32 7.36 -6.92
N TYR A 433 15.72 8.58 -7.27
CA TYR A 433 16.21 8.94 -8.62
C TYR A 433 17.65 8.49 -8.87
N SER A 434 17.93 7.21 -8.70
CA SER A 434 19.28 6.64 -8.83
C SER A 434 19.72 6.37 -10.26
N TRP A 435 18.79 6.33 -11.21
CA TRP A 435 19.04 5.91 -12.59
C TRP A 435 18.59 6.96 -13.59
N PRO A 436 19.28 7.10 -14.73
CA PRO A 436 18.82 7.95 -15.82
C PRO A 436 17.51 7.41 -16.40
N TRP A 437 16.66 8.32 -16.89
CA TRP A 437 15.38 7.97 -17.52
C TRP A 437 15.51 7.91 -19.04
N ILE A 438 16.11 6.83 -19.52
CA ILE A 438 16.41 6.59 -20.93
C ILE A 438 15.11 6.27 -21.69
N SER A 439 14.15 5.59 -21.06
CA SER A 439 12.85 5.24 -21.64
C SER A 439 11.79 6.35 -21.52
N ASN A 440 12.19 7.61 -21.31
CA ASN A 440 11.23 8.71 -21.16
C ASN A 440 10.37 8.89 -22.43
N PRO A 441 9.03 8.75 -22.34
CA PRO A 441 8.13 8.81 -23.49
C PRO A 441 8.09 10.19 -24.19
N LYS A 442 8.65 11.23 -23.55
CA LYS A 442 8.71 12.60 -24.08
C LYS A 442 9.97 12.89 -24.91
N GLN A 443 10.87 11.91 -25.08
CA GLN A 443 12.03 12.06 -25.94
C GLN A 443 11.64 12.07 -27.41
N ASP A 444 12.43 12.76 -28.23
CA ASP A 444 12.29 12.81 -29.69
C ASP A 444 13.65 12.46 -30.34
N PRO A 445 13.78 11.34 -31.08
CA PRO A 445 12.74 10.33 -31.33
C PRO A 445 12.34 9.56 -30.05
N PRO A 446 11.14 8.92 -30.02
CA PRO A 446 10.72 8.14 -28.87
C PRO A 446 11.67 6.95 -28.63
N PRO A 447 11.86 6.55 -27.37
CA PRO A 447 12.77 5.46 -27.02
C PRO A 447 12.26 4.11 -27.54
N LYS A 448 13.18 3.17 -27.78
CA LYS A 448 12.82 1.83 -28.26
C LYS A 448 12.00 1.04 -27.22
N PRO A 449 11.12 0.12 -27.64
CA PRO A 449 10.32 -0.69 -26.71
C PRO A 449 11.13 -1.61 -25.78
N ASP A 450 12.37 -1.96 -26.12
CA ASP A 450 13.27 -2.82 -25.35
C ASP A 450 14.27 -2.05 -24.46
N THR A 451 14.17 -0.71 -24.42
CA THR A 451 15.02 0.12 -23.55
C THR A 451 14.89 -0.30 -22.08
N THR A 452 16.02 -0.39 -21.39
CA THR A 452 16.09 -0.67 -19.95
C THR A 452 16.67 0.54 -19.24
N ASP A 453 16.01 1.00 -18.19
CA ASP A 453 16.51 2.09 -17.34
C ASP A 453 17.22 1.55 -16.08
N ILE A 454 16.67 0.48 -15.50
CA ILE A 454 17.05 -0.05 -14.20
C ILE A 454 17.26 -1.56 -14.34
N GLU A 455 18.41 -2.05 -13.90
CA GLU A 455 18.72 -3.48 -13.84
C GLU A 455 19.10 -3.86 -12.40
N LEU A 456 18.41 -4.85 -11.84
CA LEU A 456 18.56 -5.33 -10.46
C LEU A 456 18.53 -6.86 -10.45
N ASP A 457 19.62 -7.50 -10.02
CA ASP A 457 19.77 -8.96 -9.96
C ASP A 457 19.32 -9.70 -11.24
N GLY A 458 19.64 -9.12 -12.41
CA GLY A 458 19.31 -9.66 -13.74
C GLY A 458 17.91 -9.33 -14.25
N LEU A 459 17.03 -8.75 -13.41
CA LEU A 459 15.73 -8.23 -13.83
C LEU A 459 15.86 -6.82 -14.39
N LYS A 460 15.12 -6.53 -15.46
CA LYS A 460 15.19 -5.28 -16.23
C LYS A 460 13.87 -4.53 -16.14
N PHE A 461 13.94 -3.25 -15.81
CA PHE A 461 12.78 -2.37 -15.64
C PHE A 461 12.98 -1.06 -16.37
N LYS A 462 11.84 -0.42 -16.65
CA LYS A 462 11.75 0.97 -17.07
C LYS A 462 11.20 1.81 -15.93
N TRP A 463 11.51 3.10 -15.94
CA TRP A 463 10.70 4.07 -15.24
C TRP A 463 9.28 4.11 -15.82
N ASN A 464 8.35 4.71 -15.07
CA ASN A 464 6.96 4.88 -15.46
C ASN A 464 6.78 5.37 -16.92
N SER A 465 5.90 4.72 -17.68
CA SER A 465 5.65 5.06 -19.10
C SER A 465 4.63 6.18 -19.33
N THR A 466 3.89 6.57 -18.30
CA THR A 466 2.91 7.66 -18.33
C THR A 466 3.15 8.64 -17.19
N ASP A 467 2.88 9.93 -17.44
CA ASP A 467 2.94 10.98 -16.42
C ASP A 467 1.61 11.17 -15.69
N LYS A 468 0.52 10.57 -16.20
CA LYS A 468 -0.81 10.59 -15.59
C LYS A 468 -1.24 9.20 -15.19
N ASP A 469 -1.76 9.11 -13.96
CA ASP A 469 -2.40 7.92 -13.40
C ASP A 469 -1.62 6.61 -13.59
N TRP A 470 -0.28 6.71 -13.51
CA TRP A 470 0.60 5.55 -13.69
C TRP A 470 0.26 4.41 -12.74
N ILE A 471 -0.10 4.72 -11.50
CA ILE A 471 -0.39 3.73 -10.46
C ILE A 471 -1.51 2.77 -10.87
N ASN A 472 -2.53 3.26 -11.57
CA ASN A 472 -3.65 2.45 -12.02
C ASN A 472 -3.48 1.90 -13.45
N SER A 473 -2.34 2.15 -14.10
CA SER A 473 -2.08 1.60 -15.44
C SER A 473 -1.81 0.09 -15.41
N GLU A 474 -2.24 -0.62 -16.45
CA GLU A 474 -2.15 -2.09 -16.53
C GLU A 474 -0.69 -2.59 -16.44
N ASN A 475 0.27 -1.83 -16.96
CA ASN A 475 1.69 -2.19 -16.96
C ASN A 475 2.47 -1.70 -15.72
N ALA A 476 1.81 -1.03 -14.77
CA ALA A 476 2.48 -0.37 -13.65
C ALA A 476 3.31 -1.32 -12.77
N PHE A 477 2.92 -2.58 -12.67
CA PHE A 477 3.65 -3.59 -11.89
C PHE A 477 5.03 -3.92 -12.50
N ASN A 478 5.15 -3.85 -13.84
CA ASN A 478 6.40 -4.14 -14.56
C ASN A 478 7.31 -2.91 -14.70
N GLU A 479 6.92 -1.79 -14.09
CA GLU A 479 7.63 -0.52 -14.13
C GLU A 479 7.99 -0.07 -12.71
N ILE A 480 8.99 0.80 -12.60
CA ILE A 480 9.37 1.40 -11.33
C ILE A 480 8.90 2.85 -11.30
N GLY A 481 8.17 3.20 -10.25
CA GLY A 481 7.71 4.55 -9.98
C GLY A 481 8.70 5.36 -9.15
N CYS A 482 8.40 6.64 -9.00
CA CYS A 482 9.17 7.57 -8.19
C CYS A 482 8.24 8.34 -7.25
N ILE A 483 8.80 9.26 -6.46
CA ILE A 483 8.00 10.11 -5.57
C ILE A 483 6.96 10.95 -6.31
N HIS A 484 7.24 11.40 -7.55
CA HIS A 484 6.30 12.27 -8.29
C HIS A 484 5.11 11.48 -8.86
N THR A 485 5.30 10.20 -9.20
CA THR A 485 4.21 9.34 -9.70
C THR A 485 3.41 8.68 -8.59
N THR A 486 3.98 8.60 -7.39
CA THR A 486 3.33 8.00 -6.22
C THR A 486 2.72 9.03 -5.27
N GLN A 487 2.89 10.32 -5.57
CA GLN A 487 2.35 11.40 -4.77
C GLN A 487 0.81 11.39 -4.78
N GLY A 488 0.23 11.31 -3.58
CA GLY A 488 -1.21 11.34 -3.35
C GLY A 488 -1.85 9.95 -3.26
N TYR A 489 -1.19 8.91 -3.77
CA TYR A 489 -1.73 7.56 -3.79
C TYR A 489 -1.32 6.75 -2.55
N ASP A 490 -2.20 5.84 -2.17
CA ASP A 490 -1.97 4.80 -1.19
C ASP A 490 -1.93 3.44 -1.90
N LEU A 491 -0.91 2.64 -1.59
CA LEU A 491 -0.65 1.33 -2.17
C LEU A 491 -0.98 0.24 -1.15
N ASN A 492 -1.49 -0.91 -1.59
CA ASN A 492 -1.68 -2.01 -0.65
C ASN A 492 -0.33 -2.49 -0.10
N TYR A 493 0.65 -2.64 -0.99
CA TYR A 493 2.05 -2.89 -0.66
C TYR A 493 2.97 -1.97 -1.47
N ALA A 494 4.03 -1.48 -0.83
CA ALA A 494 5.08 -0.71 -1.50
C ALA A 494 6.39 -1.49 -1.47
N ALA A 495 6.99 -1.71 -2.64
CA ALA A 495 8.35 -2.19 -2.76
C ALA A 495 9.29 -0.99 -2.93
N VAL A 496 10.00 -0.63 -1.86
CA VAL A 496 10.91 0.52 -1.83
C VAL A 496 12.34 0.09 -2.12
N ILE A 497 12.91 0.69 -3.16
CA ILE A 497 14.27 0.43 -3.63
C ILE A 497 15.14 1.64 -3.25
N PHE A 498 16.04 1.43 -2.29
CA PHE A 498 17.12 2.37 -2.00
C PHE A 498 18.22 2.20 -3.05
N GLY A 499 18.40 3.24 -3.87
CA GLY A 499 19.31 3.23 -5.01
C GLY A 499 20.77 3.54 -4.65
N LYS A 500 21.56 3.81 -5.69
CA LYS A 500 23.01 4.07 -5.62
C LYS A 500 23.34 5.43 -5.00
N GLU A 501 22.40 6.37 -5.02
CA GLU A 501 22.58 7.73 -4.52
C GLU A 501 22.60 7.85 -2.99
N ILE A 502 22.28 6.77 -2.27
CA ILE A 502 22.18 6.76 -0.81
C ILE A 502 22.89 5.52 -0.25
N ASP A 503 23.78 5.73 0.73
CA ASP A 503 24.47 4.64 1.42
C ASP A 503 24.63 4.94 2.91
N PHE A 504 25.17 3.99 3.66
CA PHE A 504 25.51 4.15 5.07
C PHE A 504 27.01 3.95 5.29
N ASP A 505 27.66 4.99 5.79
CA ASP A 505 29.05 4.93 6.19
C ASP A 505 29.17 4.45 7.65
N LYS A 506 29.66 3.22 7.80
CA LYS A 506 29.90 2.58 9.11
C LYS A 506 30.96 3.30 9.94
N ALA A 507 31.94 3.96 9.32
CA ALA A 507 33.02 4.63 10.04
C ALA A 507 32.53 5.92 10.71
N THR A 508 31.67 6.67 10.02
CA THR A 508 31.10 7.92 10.56
C THR A 508 29.72 7.75 11.20
N ASN A 509 29.14 6.55 11.13
CA ASN A 509 27.80 6.20 11.60
C ASN A 509 26.72 7.13 11.03
N LYS A 510 26.78 7.38 9.72
CA LYS A 510 25.90 8.32 9.03
C LYS A 510 25.42 7.77 7.70
N ILE A 511 24.16 8.06 7.37
CA ILE A 511 23.69 7.99 5.99
C ILE A 511 24.44 9.05 5.18
N ILE A 512 24.99 8.66 4.05
CA ILE A 512 25.66 9.52 3.08
C ILE A 512 24.89 9.50 1.76
N ILE A 513 25.11 10.52 0.94
CA ILE A 513 24.52 10.59 -0.41
C ILE A 513 25.61 10.81 -1.44
N ASP A 514 25.35 10.32 -2.65
CA ASP A 514 26.16 10.61 -3.83
C ASP A 514 25.35 11.44 -4.85
N PRO A 515 25.59 12.77 -4.92
CA PRO A 515 24.92 13.63 -5.88
C PRO A 515 25.17 13.30 -7.35
N ALA A 516 26.22 12.54 -7.68
CA ALA A 516 26.49 12.11 -9.05
C ALA A 516 25.50 11.04 -9.53
N ASN A 517 25.00 10.24 -8.59
CA ASN A 517 24.01 9.20 -8.83
C ASN A 517 22.55 9.67 -8.62
N TYR A 518 22.31 10.97 -8.34
CA TYR A 518 20.97 11.53 -8.20
C TYR A 518 20.52 12.31 -9.45
N PHE A 519 19.51 11.78 -10.16
CA PHE A 519 19.09 12.22 -11.49
C PHE A 519 17.81 13.08 -11.52
N ASP A 520 17.23 13.50 -10.38
CA ASP A 520 16.14 14.50 -10.40
C ASP A 520 16.71 15.92 -10.66
N ILE A 521 16.68 16.32 -11.93
CA ILE A 521 17.18 17.62 -12.39
C ILE A 521 16.50 18.78 -11.65
N ASN A 522 15.18 18.72 -11.46
CA ASN A 522 14.43 19.81 -10.83
C ASN A 522 14.63 19.84 -9.31
N GLY A 523 14.79 18.67 -8.69
CA GLY A 523 15.13 18.55 -7.28
C GLY A 523 16.54 19.04 -6.95
N LYS A 524 17.50 18.87 -7.88
CA LYS A 524 18.90 19.32 -7.73
C LYS A 524 19.10 20.81 -8.07
N LYS A 525 18.28 21.36 -8.96
CA LYS A 525 18.46 22.72 -9.51
C LYS A 525 18.34 23.81 -8.43
N GLY A 526 19.46 24.46 -8.14
CA GLY A 526 19.54 25.57 -7.18
C GLY A 526 19.77 25.12 -5.72
N VAL A 527 20.14 23.86 -5.50
CA VAL A 527 20.60 23.35 -4.20
C VAL A 527 22.13 23.33 -4.21
N ALA A 528 22.75 24.29 -3.52
CA ALA A 528 24.21 24.42 -3.46
C ALA A 528 24.85 23.58 -2.33
N ASP A 529 24.10 23.31 -1.26
CA ASP A 529 24.57 22.59 -0.08
C ASP A 529 24.16 21.11 -0.12
N ILE A 530 25.13 20.24 0.14
CA ILE A 530 24.95 18.78 0.14
C ILE A 530 24.05 18.31 1.28
N ASN A 531 24.04 19.00 2.44
CA ASN A 531 23.18 18.61 3.57
C ASN A 531 21.71 18.89 3.28
N THR A 532 21.43 19.98 2.57
CA THR A 532 20.10 20.29 2.05
C THR A 532 19.64 19.20 1.08
N LEU A 533 20.48 18.78 0.13
CA LEU A 533 20.16 17.69 -0.79
C LEU A 533 19.95 16.36 -0.06
N LYS A 534 20.79 16.03 0.92
CA LYS A 534 20.65 14.85 1.77
C LYS A 534 19.31 14.83 2.48
N SER A 535 18.92 15.96 3.08
CA SER A 535 17.62 16.09 3.76
C SER A 535 16.46 15.87 2.79
N TYR A 536 16.57 16.37 1.57
CA TYR A 536 15.56 16.12 0.52
C TYR A 536 15.48 14.64 0.13
N ILE A 537 16.61 13.96 -0.07
CA ILE A 537 16.63 12.53 -0.41
C ILE A 537 16.06 11.68 0.74
N ILE A 538 16.43 11.96 1.99
CA ILE A 538 15.85 11.30 3.17
C ILE A 538 14.34 11.48 3.22
N ASN A 539 13.85 12.70 2.99
CA ASN A 539 12.41 12.97 2.97
C ASN A 539 11.67 12.26 1.83
N ILE A 540 12.31 12.08 0.67
CA ILE A 540 11.78 11.26 -0.43
C ILE A 540 11.59 9.81 0.04
N TYR A 541 12.63 9.20 0.61
CA TYR A 541 12.57 7.82 1.08
C TYR A 541 11.55 7.61 2.20
N LYS A 542 11.50 8.51 3.20
CA LYS A 542 10.45 8.51 4.21
C LYS A 542 9.06 8.52 3.57
N THR A 543 8.84 9.42 2.62
CA THR A 543 7.54 9.60 1.99
C THR A 543 7.10 8.37 1.20
N ILE A 544 8.00 7.69 0.49
CA ILE A 544 7.66 6.47 -0.27
C ILE A 544 7.49 5.25 0.66
N MET A 545 8.23 5.17 1.77
CA MET A 545 8.05 4.14 2.80
C MET A 545 6.70 4.23 3.51
N TYR A 546 6.05 5.41 3.51
CA TYR A 546 4.71 5.61 4.08
C TYR A 546 3.56 5.26 3.13
N ARG A 547 3.85 4.78 1.92
CA ARG A 547 2.83 4.51 0.89
C ARG A 547 2.12 3.18 1.06
N GLY A 548 2.79 2.18 1.63
CA GLY A 548 2.21 0.85 1.85
C GLY A 548 1.23 0.84 3.01
N ILE A 549 -0.05 0.51 2.73
CA ILE A 549 -1.12 0.38 3.72
C ILE A 549 -0.91 -0.88 4.57
N ARG A 550 -0.63 -2.02 3.93
CA ARG A 550 -0.52 -3.35 4.56
C ARG A 550 0.93 -3.75 4.83
N GLY A 551 1.86 -3.29 4.01
CA GLY A 551 3.27 -3.55 4.22
C GLY A 551 4.19 -2.78 3.29
N THR A 552 5.46 -2.75 3.66
CA THR A 552 6.56 -2.19 2.86
C THR A 552 7.68 -3.22 2.74
N PHE A 553 8.06 -3.54 1.52
CA PHE A 553 9.18 -4.43 1.20
C PHE A 553 10.36 -3.57 0.76
N ILE A 554 11.53 -3.83 1.33
CA ILE A 554 12.70 -2.97 1.15
C ILE A 554 13.80 -3.74 0.46
N TYR A 555 14.42 -3.13 -0.54
CA TYR A 555 15.68 -3.56 -1.11
C TYR A 555 16.65 -2.37 -1.10
N ALA A 556 17.88 -2.59 -0.66
CA ALA A 556 18.93 -1.57 -0.71
C ALA A 556 20.04 -2.03 -1.64
N TYR A 557 20.37 -1.22 -2.64
CA TYR A 557 21.41 -1.52 -3.63
C TYR A 557 22.80 -1.56 -2.98
N ASN A 558 23.10 -0.58 -2.14
CA ASN A 558 24.41 -0.48 -1.49
C ASN A 558 24.49 -1.36 -0.23
N GLU A 559 25.59 -2.11 -0.10
CA GLU A 559 25.82 -3.05 1.01
C GLU A 559 25.93 -2.37 2.38
N GLY A 560 26.48 -1.15 2.44
CA GLY A 560 26.59 -0.38 3.68
C GLY A 560 25.22 -0.13 4.28
N LEU A 561 24.31 0.44 3.48
CA LEU A 561 22.93 0.71 3.86
C LEU A 561 22.14 -0.56 4.11
N ARG A 562 22.29 -1.59 3.28
CA ARG A 562 21.66 -2.89 3.49
C ARG A 562 22.03 -3.48 4.85
N GLY A 563 23.32 -3.41 5.20
CA GLY A 563 23.84 -3.82 6.50
C GLY A 563 23.19 -3.08 7.66
N TYR A 564 23.10 -1.75 7.57
CA TYR A 564 22.43 -0.93 8.59
C TYR A 564 20.95 -1.28 8.74
N LEU A 565 20.21 -1.38 7.63
CA LEU A 565 18.79 -1.69 7.65
C LEU A 565 18.51 -3.08 8.26
N ARG A 566 19.40 -4.06 8.02
CA ARG A 566 19.31 -5.43 8.58
C ARG A 566 19.33 -5.46 10.10
N GLU A 567 19.99 -4.49 10.74
CA GLU A 567 20.03 -4.37 12.20
C GLU A 567 18.68 -3.93 12.78
N HIS A 568 17.82 -3.28 11.99
CA HIS A 568 16.57 -2.68 12.48
C HIS A 568 15.30 -3.26 11.83
N ILE A 569 15.44 -4.05 10.76
CA ILE A 569 14.33 -4.60 9.98
C ILE A 569 14.49 -6.12 9.87
N GLU A 570 13.36 -6.83 9.93
CA GLU A 570 13.35 -8.27 9.71
C GLU A 570 13.74 -8.62 8.27
N THR A 571 14.73 -9.50 8.12
CA THR A 571 15.14 -9.96 6.79
C THR A 571 14.15 -11.01 6.33
N TYR A 572 13.62 -10.85 5.12
CA TYR A 572 12.75 -11.84 4.51
C TYR A 572 13.48 -13.18 4.42
N LYS A 573 12.91 -14.19 5.06
CA LYS A 573 13.34 -15.58 4.91
C LYS A 573 12.36 -16.24 3.97
N LYS A 574 12.87 -16.69 2.83
CA LYS A 574 12.07 -17.48 1.89
C LYS A 574 11.51 -18.68 2.64
N GLY A 575 10.19 -18.82 2.64
CA GLY A 575 9.54 -19.99 3.22
C GLY A 575 10.15 -21.25 2.60
N ILE A 576 10.60 -22.18 3.44
CA ILE A 576 10.91 -23.52 2.99
C ILE A 576 9.56 -24.10 2.54
N PRO A 577 9.45 -24.61 1.30
CA PRO A 577 8.15 -25.03 0.76
C PRO A 577 7.63 -26.32 1.40
N PHE A 578 8.46 -26.93 2.26
CA PHE A 578 8.13 -28.10 3.05
C PHE A 578 7.71 -27.69 4.45
N ARG A 579 6.75 -28.42 5.02
CA ARG A 579 6.41 -28.29 6.43
C ARG A 579 7.59 -28.77 7.29
N ILE A 580 8.18 -27.86 8.04
CA ILE A 580 9.20 -28.19 9.05
C ILE A 580 8.51 -28.83 10.24
N LEU A 581 8.97 -30.02 10.62
CA LEU A 581 8.44 -30.76 11.76
C LEU A 581 9.15 -30.31 13.04
N ARG A 582 8.38 -30.09 14.11
CA ARG A 582 8.93 -29.84 15.44
C ARG A 582 9.62 -31.10 15.94
N THR A 583 10.64 -30.96 16.80
CA THR A 583 11.44 -32.09 17.31
C THR A 583 10.60 -33.25 17.86
N GLU A 584 9.47 -32.95 18.50
CA GLU A 584 8.52 -33.95 19.03
C GLU A 584 7.75 -34.74 17.94
N GLU A 585 7.56 -34.14 16.77
CA GLU A 585 6.84 -34.72 15.63
C GLU A 585 7.76 -35.57 14.73
N VAL A 586 9.07 -35.40 14.85
CA VAL A 586 10.07 -36.06 13.99
C VAL A 586 10.20 -37.55 14.34
N LYS A 587 9.86 -38.41 13.37
CA LYS A 587 10.28 -39.82 13.33
C LYS A 587 11.23 -40.00 12.14
N PRO A 588 12.56 -39.90 12.38
CA PRO A 588 13.57 -39.86 11.32
C PRO A 588 13.37 -40.96 10.29
N TYR A 589 13.26 -40.57 9.02
CA TYR A 589 13.09 -41.47 7.87
C TYR A 589 11.83 -42.33 7.88
N VAL A 590 10.85 -42.02 8.75
CA VAL A 590 9.52 -42.65 8.79
C VAL A 590 8.46 -41.66 8.32
N ASN A 591 8.40 -40.47 8.93
CA ASN A 591 7.53 -39.37 8.51
C ASN A 591 8.31 -38.12 8.12
N SER A 592 9.64 -38.18 8.16
CA SER A 592 10.51 -37.02 7.96
C SER A 592 11.75 -37.36 7.15
N ILE A 593 12.22 -36.38 6.39
CA ILE A 593 13.49 -36.40 5.66
C ILE A 593 14.29 -35.17 6.11
N PRO A 594 15.61 -35.27 6.30
CA PRO A 594 16.42 -34.11 6.65
C PRO A 594 16.56 -33.17 5.44
N LEU A 595 16.32 -31.89 5.68
CA LEU A 595 16.72 -30.79 4.82
C LEU A 595 18.11 -30.31 5.29
N VAL A 596 19.09 -30.51 4.42
CA VAL A 596 20.47 -30.11 4.67
C VAL A 596 20.67 -28.73 4.04
N ASP A 597 20.98 -27.75 4.88
CA ASP A 597 21.22 -26.36 4.47
C ASP A 597 22.63 -26.20 3.88
N ILE A 598 22.88 -26.85 2.75
CA ILE A 598 24.09 -26.67 1.95
C ILE A 598 23.69 -26.07 0.59
N SER A 599 24.36 -24.99 0.22
CA SER A 599 24.23 -24.40 -1.12
C SER A 599 25.31 -25.01 -2.01
N ALA A 600 24.99 -26.11 -2.69
CA ALA A 600 25.93 -26.72 -3.63
C ALA A 600 26.03 -25.84 -4.88
N ALA A 601 27.21 -25.28 -5.12
CA ALA A 601 27.44 -24.44 -6.27
C ALA A 601 27.41 -25.29 -7.55
N ALA A 602 26.52 -24.95 -8.48
CA ALA A 602 26.57 -25.44 -9.84
C ALA A 602 27.62 -24.62 -10.62
N GLY A 603 28.87 -24.61 -10.12
CA GLY A 603 30.09 -24.05 -10.69
C GLY A 603 31.28 -24.89 -10.20
N ASN A 604 32.33 -24.27 -9.65
CA ASN A 604 33.32 -24.94 -8.79
C ASN A 604 32.72 -25.33 -7.43
N PHE A 605 33.51 -25.86 -6.50
CA PHE A 605 33.09 -26.07 -5.11
C PHE A 605 32.61 -24.75 -4.47
N SER A 606 31.54 -24.81 -3.68
CA SER A 606 31.02 -23.66 -2.91
C SER A 606 32.06 -23.13 -1.91
N ASP A 607 31.83 -21.94 -1.36
CA ASP A 607 32.52 -21.48 -0.15
C ASP A 607 32.38 -22.52 0.99
N LEU A 608 33.34 -22.53 1.92
CA LEU A 608 33.38 -23.48 3.02
C LEU A 608 32.15 -23.29 3.92
N GLN A 609 31.39 -24.37 4.12
CA GLN A 609 30.17 -24.36 4.94
C GLN A 609 30.36 -25.26 6.17
N SER A 610 29.96 -24.78 7.35
CA SER A 610 29.89 -25.57 8.58
C SER A 610 28.51 -26.22 8.70
N HIS A 611 28.48 -27.45 9.23
CA HIS A 611 27.26 -28.23 9.35
C HIS A 611 26.34 -27.61 10.42
N ALA A 612 25.19 -27.08 10.02
CA ALA A 612 24.13 -26.68 10.94
C ALA A 612 23.34 -27.90 11.46
N GLU A 613 22.58 -27.72 12.56
CA GLU A 613 21.66 -28.73 13.07
C GLU A 613 20.69 -29.22 11.98
N LEU A 614 20.44 -30.53 11.93
CA LEU A 614 19.56 -31.15 10.92
C LEU A 614 18.12 -30.62 11.06
N THR A 615 17.65 -29.88 10.05
CA THR A 615 16.24 -29.48 9.94
C THR A 615 15.44 -30.64 9.35
N TRP A 616 14.37 -31.08 10.01
CA TRP A 616 13.54 -32.19 9.54
C TRP A 616 12.24 -31.68 8.94
N ILE A 617 11.90 -32.19 7.76
CA ILE A 617 10.71 -31.80 7.01
C ILE A 617 9.79 -32.99 6.75
N GLU A 618 8.48 -32.74 6.69
CA GLU A 618 7.50 -33.70 6.17
C GLU A 618 7.74 -33.84 4.66
N PRO A 619 8.01 -35.05 4.14
CA PRO A 619 8.23 -35.23 2.72
C PRO A 619 6.94 -34.93 1.94
N PRO A 620 7.04 -34.37 0.74
CA PRO A 620 5.89 -34.21 -0.15
C PRO A 620 5.14 -35.52 -0.38
N PHE A 621 3.84 -35.44 -0.68
CA PHE A 621 2.97 -36.61 -0.81
C PHE A 621 3.46 -37.68 -1.81
N ASN A 622 4.23 -37.27 -2.82
CA ASN A 622 4.82 -38.16 -3.84
C ASN A 622 6.19 -38.76 -3.44
N ILE A 623 6.69 -38.49 -2.23
CA ILE A 623 7.99 -38.96 -1.74
C ILE A 623 7.79 -39.72 -0.42
N SER A 624 8.24 -40.97 -0.39
CA SER A 624 8.28 -41.75 0.85
C SER A 624 9.58 -41.44 1.61
N ALA A 625 9.47 -41.18 2.92
CA ALA A 625 10.63 -41.12 3.80
C ALA A 625 11.38 -42.46 3.79
N LYS A 626 12.67 -42.43 3.49
CA LYS A 626 13.55 -43.60 3.45
C LYS A 626 14.89 -43.25 4.06
N LYS A 627 15.50 -44.21 4.77
CA LYS A 627 16.82 -44.02 5.37
C LYS A 627 17.85 -43.66 4.31
N GLY A 628 18.67 -42.65 4.59
CA GLY A 628 19.69 -42.14 3.67
C GLY A 628 19.15 -41.15 2.63
N TYR A 629 17.85 -40.85 2.59
CA TYR A 629 17.34 -39.77 1.72
C TYR A 629 17.54 -38.43 2.42
N PHE A 630 17.93 -37.40 1.69
CA PHE A 630 18.01 -36.04 2.20
C PHE A 630 17.71 -35.03 1.10
N ILE A 631 17.30 -33.83 1.48
CA ILE A 631 16.98 -32.75 0.56
C ILE A 631 18.03 -31.66 0.70
N CYS A 632 18.45 -31.11 -0.43
CA CYS A 632 19.44 -30.05 -0.51
C CYS A 632 19.01 -29.07 -1.60
N LYS A 633 19.28 -27.78 -1.40
CA LYS A 633 19.07 -26.76 -2.42
C LYS A 633 20.27 -26.70 -3.36
N VAL A 634 20.03 -26.73 -4.67
CA VAL A 634 21.08 -26.60 -5.68
C VAL A 634 21.01 -25.21 -6.29
N VAL A 635 22.11 -24.46 -6.28
CA VAL A 635 22.17 -23.08 -6.76
C VAL A 635 23.25 -22.93 -7.83
N GLY A 636 22.90 -22.33 -8.96
CA GLY A 636 23.77 -22.07 -10.10
C GLY A 636 23.29 -22.72 -11.40
N GLU A 637 23.95 -22.37 -12.51
CA GLU A 637 23.48 -22.72 -13.87
C GLU A 637 24.27 -23.88 -14.53
N SER A 638 25.34 -24.43 -13.93
CA SER A 638 26.12 -25.50 -14.60
C SER A 638 25.36 -26.82 -14.80
N MET A 639 24.20 -26.99 -14.15
CA MET A 639 23.38 -28.20 -14.24
C MET A 639 21.99 -27.94 -14.84
N ASN A 640 21.75 -26.75 -15.43
CA ASN A 640 20.42 -26.27 -15.82
C ASN A 640 19.68 -27.12 -16.88
N LYS A 641 20.36 -28.04 -17.58
CA LYS A 641 19.68 -29.04 -18.45
C LYS A 641 18.90 -30.08 -17.66
N ARG A 642 19.25 -30.32 -16.39
CA ARG A 642 18.65 -31.36 -15.53
C ARG A 642 18.12 -30.83 -14.21
N ILE A 643 18.77 -29.82 -13.65
CA ILE A 643 18.45 -29.21 -12.35
C ILE A 643 18.36 -27.70 -12.58
N PRO A 644 17.15 -27.12 -12.60
CA PRO A 644 16.97 -25.67 -12.64
C PRO A 644 17.65 -24.99 -11.45
N ASN A 645 18.12 -23.76 -11.66
CA ASN A 645 18.78 -22.99 -10.63
C ASN A 645 17.81 -22.66 -9.48
N GLY A 646 18.23 -22.96 -8.24
CA GLY A 646 17.47 -22.70 -7.03
C GLY A 646 16.53 -23.84 -6.60
N SER A 647 16.55 -24.96 -7.32
CA SER A 647 15.69 -26.12 -7.04
C SER A 647 16.06 -26.86 -5.76
N TYR A 648 15.04 -27.41 -5.09
CA TYR A 648 15.22 -28.39 -4.03
C TYR A 648 15.29 -29.79 -4.62
N CYS A 649 16.39 -30.49 -4.37
CA CYS A 649 16.67 -31.79 -4.96
C CYS A 649 16.69 -32.88 -3.89
N LEU A 650 16.12 -34.03 -4.23
CA LEU A 650 16.22 -35.25 -3.45
C LEU A 650 17.53 -35.95 -3.77
N PHE A 651 18.31 -36.27 -2.75
CA PHE A 651 19.51 -37.09 -2.85
C PHE A 651 19.37 -38.35 -2.02
N LYS A 652 19.96 -39.44 -2.54
CA LYS A 652 20.20 -40.65 -1.76
C LYS A 652 21.67 -40.65 -1.32
N GLN A 653 21.91 -40.86 -0.04
CA GLN A 653 23.25 -41.05 0.53
C GLN A 653 24.00 -42.14 -0.25
N ASP A 654 25.26 -41.86 -0.57
CA ASP A 654 26.10 -42.79 -1.30
C ASP A 654 26.48 -44.00 -0.42
N GLU A 655 26.14 -45.21 -0.88
CA GLU A 655 26.42 -46.49 -0.21
C GLU A 655 27.57 -47.26 -0.90
N GLY A 656 28.23 -46.64 -1.88
CA GLY A 656 29.24 -47.26 -2.74
C GLY A 656 28.67 -47.92 -4.02
N GLY A 657 29.57 -48.33 -4.92
CA GLY A 657 29.24 -48.91 -6.23
C GLY A 657 29.62 -48.01 -7.41
N SER A 658 29.16 -48.35 -8.62
CA SER A 658 29.44 -47.54 -9.82
C SER A 658 28.61 -46.25 -9.83
N ARG A 659 29.31 -45.14 -9.98
CA ARG A 659 28.76 -43.77 -10.05
C ARG A 659 28.88 -43.17 -11.45
N ASN A 660 29.47 -43.91 -12.40
CA ASN A 660 29.73 -43.43 -13.75
C ASN A 660 28.43 -43.08 -14.48
N GLY A 661 28.34 -41.86 -15.02
CA GLY A 661 27.15 -41.29 -15.67
C GLY A 661 26.03 -40.87 -14.72
N LYS A 662 26.24 -40.91 -13.39
CA LYS A 662 25.24 -40.42 -12.43
C LYS A 662 25.53 -38.97 -12.05
N ILE A 663 24.47 -38.22 -11.76
CA ILE A 663 24.59 -36.90 -11.14
C ILE A 663 24.82 -37.10 -9.63
N VAL A 664 25.92 -36.53 -9.13
CA VAL A 664 26.37 -36.71 -7.75
C VAL A 664 26.54 -35.37 -7.05
N LEU A 665 26.28 -35.35 -5.75
CA LEU A 665 26.70 -34.31 -4.83
C LEU A 665 28.04 -34.73 -4.23
N VAL A 666 29.05 -33.88 -4.41
CA VAL A 666 30.41 -34.13 -3.96
C VAL A 666 30.88 -33.06 -3.00
N GLU A 667 31.71 -33.49 -2.07
CA GLU A 667 32.34 -32.71 -1.01
C GLU A 667 33.85 -32.74 -1.22
N SER A 668 34.51 -31.60 -1.03
CA SER A 668 35.97 -31.48 -1.01
C SER A 668 36.46 -30.69 0.19
N THR A 669 37.48 -31.21 0.88
CA THR A 669 38.09 -30.62 2.09
C THR A 669 39.58 -30.29 1.87
N SER A 670 39.99 -29.03 1.93
CA SER A 670 41.42 -28.68 1.87
C SER A 670 42.14 -29.04 3.17
N ILE A 671 43.29 -29.71 3.10
CA ILE A 671 44.08 -30.26 4.25
C ILE A 671 44.43 -29.23 5.35
N ASN A 672 44.44 -27.93 5.04
CA ASN A 672 44.81 -26.88 5.99
C ASN A 672 43.64 -26.29 6.80
N ASP A 673 42.38 -26.70 6.57
CA ASP A 673 41.20 -25.99 7.08
C ASP A 673 40.08 -26.93 7.60
N ALA A 674 40.43 -28.01 8.31
CA ALA A 674 39.44 -28.92 8.91
C ALA A 674 38.47 -28.24 9.92
N GLU A 675 38.81 -27.04 10.42
CA GLU A 675 37.94 -26.23 11.30
C GLU A 675 37.00 -25.26 10.56
N PHE A 676 37.18 -25.01 9.24
CA PHE A 676 36.47 -23.93 8.53
C PHE A 676 35.38 -24.39 7.54
N GLY A 677 35.18 -25.70 7.34
CA GLY A 677 34.04 -26.25 6.59
C GLY A 677 34.43 -27.03 5.34
N SER A 678 33.46 -27.32 4.47
CA SER A 678 33.68 -28.08 3.22
C SER A 678 32.98 -27.42 2.04
N GLY A 679 33.56 -27.54 0.85
CA GLY A 679 32.95 -27.06 -0.39
C GLY A 679 32.11 -28.15 -1.06
N TYR A 680 30.95 -27.80 -1.61
CA TYR A 680 30.02 -28.73 -2.26
C TYR A 680 29.76 -28.37 -3.73
N THR A 681 29.70 -29.36 -4.62
CA THR A 681 29.22 -29.17 -5.99
C THR A 681 28.38 -30.36 -6.47
N VAL A 682 27.51 -30.12 -7.45
CA VAL A 682 26.69 -31.13 -8.13
C VAL A 682 27.11 -31.22 -9.59
N LYS A 683 27.49 -32.42 -10.05
CA LYS A 683 27.99 -32.69 -11.41
C LYS A 683 27.69 -34.11 -11.85
N GLU A 684 27.76 -34.36 -13.16
CA GLU A 684 27.75 -35.73 -13.68
C GLU A 684 29.13 -36.37 -13.50
N TYR A 685 29.17 -37.52 -12.84
CA TYR A 685 30.40 -38.21 -12.48
C TYR A 685 30.88 -39.14 -13.58
N HIS A 686 32.13 -39.00 -14.00
CA HIS A 686 32.82 -39.93 -14.90
C HIS A 686 34.14 -40.38 -14.30
N SER A 687 34.44 -41.68 -14.40
CA SER A 687 35.72 -42.23 -13.96
C SER A 687 36.51 -42.76 -15.13
N VAL A 688 37.78 -42.35 -15.20
CA VAL A 688 38.79 -42.95 -16.08
C VAL A 688 39.57 -43.98 -15.26
N LYS A 689 39.69 -45.20 -15.79
CA LYS A 689 40.38 -46.31 -15.14
C LYS A 689 41.54 -46.76 -16.01
N ASN A 690 42.70 -46.96 -15.39
CA ASN A 690 43.84 -47.58 -16.04
C ASN A 690 43.90 -49.06 -15.62
N ILE A 691 43.96 -49.96 -16.61
CA ILE A 691 43.95 -51.41 -16.40
C ILE A 691 45.38 -51.90 -16.57
N THR A 692 45.97 -52.43 -15.51
CA THR A 692 47.29 -53.07 -15.54
C THR A 692 47.16 -54.56 -15.22
N ASP A 693 48.18 -55.34 -15.53
CA ASP A 693 48.20 -56.80 -15.32
C ASP A 693 48.08 -57.21 -13.82
N GLN A 694 48.11 -56.25 -12.89
CA GLN A 694 47.96 -56.47 -11.44
C GLN A 694 46.63 -55.94 -10.85
N GLY A 695 45.74 -55.36 -11.66
CA GLY A 695 44.44 -54.85 -11.22
C GLY A 695 44.00 -53.57 -11.93
N TRP A 696 42.87 -53.00 -11.52
CA TRP A 696 42.38 -51.71 -12.03
C TRP A 696 42.57 -50.62 -10.97
N LYS A 697 43.11 -49.47 -11.37
CA LYS A 697 43.19 -48.26 -10.53
C LYS A 697 42.45 -47.10 -11.22
N HIS A 698 41.89 -46.21 -10.42
CA HIS A 698 41.33 -44.95 -10.92
C HIS A 698 42.48 -44.04 -11.36
N GLU A 699 42.46 -43.58 -12.60
CA GLU A 699 43.47 -42.65 -13.15
C GLU A 699 43.07 -41.20 -12.89
N SER A 700 41.78 -40.89 -13.07
CA SER A 700 41.20 -39.58 -12.75
C SER A 700 39.67 -39.67 -12.61
N ILE A 701 39.09 -38.70 -11.91
CA ILE A 701 37.64 -38.46 -11.87
C ILE A 701 37.36 -37.16 -12.62
N ILE A 702 36.37 -37.21 -13.53
CA ILE A 702 35.91 -36.05 -14.30
C ILE A 702 34.48 -35.74 -13.86
N LEU A 703 34.26 -34.53 -13.36
CA LEU A 703 32.94 -34.02 -12.98
C LEU A 703 32.45 -33.05 -14.06
N LYS A 704 31.46 -33.49 -14.83
CA LYS A 704 30.97 -32.76 -16.01
C LYS A 704 29.77 -31.88 -15.69
N PRO A 705 29.76 -30.61 -16.16
CA PRO A 705 28.57 -29.78 -16.11
C PRO A 705 27.53 -30.25 -17.13
N LEU A 706 26.26 -30.11 -16.80
CA LEU A 706 25.12 -30.34 -17.71
C LEU A 706 24.38 -29.02 -17.92
N SER A 707 25.01 -28.08 -18.63
CA SER A 707 24.46 -26.74 -18.88
C SER A 707 24.13 -26.49 -20.35
N SER A 708 23.18 -25.59 -20.60
CA SER A 708 22.95 -24.95 -21.90
C SER A 708 23.96 -23.83 -22.20
N MET A 709 24.75 -23.40 -21.21
CA MET A 709 25.78 -22.37 -21.36
C MET A 709 27.16 -23.02 -21.57
N GLU A 710 27.88 -22.63 -22.62
CA GLU A 710 29.19 -23.21 -22.99
C GLU A 710 30.36 -22.78 -22.07
N LYS A 711 30.13 -21.83 -21.16
CA LYS A 711 31.16 -21.26 -20.27
C LYS A 711 31.60 -22.17 -19.11
N TYR A 712 30.98 -23.35 -18.95
CA TYR A 712 31.25 -24.26 -17.84
C TYR A 712 32.14 -25.40 -18.30
N GLU A 713 33.29 -25.56 -17.65
CA GLU A 713 34.29 -26.58 -17.98
C GLU A 713 34.20 -27.80 -17.04
N ASP A 714 34.78 -28.91 -17.49
CA ASP A 714 34.91 -30.15 -16.72
C ASP A 714 35.90 -29.95 -15.55
N ILE A 715 35.54 -30.44 -14.36
CA ILE A 715 36.47 -30.48 -13.22
C ILE A 715 37.17 -31.84 -13.24
N VAL A 716 38.48 -31.84 -13.47
CA VAL A 716 39.31 -33.06 -13.49
C VAL A 716 40.08 -33.17 -12.19
N LEU A 717 39.83 -34.23 -11.43
CA LEU A 717 40.49 -34.53 -10.16
C LEU A 717 41.57 -35.58 -10.39
N SER A 718 42.81 -35.23 -10.02
CA SER A 718 44.01 -36.08 -10.09
C SER A 718 44.14 -36.96 -8.84
N GLU A 719 45.08 -37.92 -8.83
CA GLU A 719 45.26 -38.85 -7.69
C GLU A 719 45.42 -38.13 -6.33
N ASP A 720 46.08 -36.97 -6.31
CA ASP A 720 46.30 -36.17 -5.09
C ASP A 720 45.00 -35.50 -4.59
N ASP A 721 44.12 -35.09 -5.51
CA ASP A 721 42.83 -34.46 -5.19
C ASP A 721 41.82 -35.49 -4.62
N LEU A 722 42.00 -36.77 -4.93
CA LEU A 722 41.11 -37.85 -4.48
C LEU A 722 41.19 -38.11 -2.97
N LEU A 723 42.28 -37.71 -2.31
CA LEU A 723 42.45 -37.88 -0.86
C LEU A 723 41.42 -37.08 -0.05
N ASN A 724 40.95 -35.97 -0.63
CA ASN A 724 40.06 -35.01 0.01
C ASN A 724 38.65 -34.97 -0.60
N PHE A 725 38.39 -35.87 -1.54
CA PHE A 725 37.16 -35.91 -2.32
C PHE A 725 36.22 -37.00 -1.81
N LYS A 726 34.96 -36.64 -1.57
CA LYS A 726 33.93 -37.59 -1.15
C LYS A 726 32.64 -37.38 -1.92
N VAL A 727 32.05 -38.47 -2.39
CA VAL A 727 30.67 -38.44 -2.90
C VAL A 727 29.73 -38.57 -1.70
N VAL A 728 28.89 -37.56 -1.48
CA VAL A 728 27.98 -37.51 -0.33
C VAL A 728 26.59 -38.02 -0.69
N GLY A 729 26.15 -37.77 -1.92
CA GLY A 729 24.86 -38.24 -2.39
C GLY A 729 24.75 -38.42 -3.90
N ILE A 730 23.79 -39.23 -4.31
CA ILE A 730 23.39 -39.45 -5.70
C ILE A 730 22.04 -38.76 -5.91
N PHE A 731 21.96 -37.92 -6.93
CA PHE A 731 20.73 -37.20 -7.29
C PHE A 731 19.64 -38.19 -7.72
N ASP A 732 18.45 -38.05 -7.14
CA ASP A 732 17.25 -38.82 -7.51
C ASP A 732 16.33 -37.98 -8.42
N ARG A 733 15.88 -36.82 -7.94
CA ARG A 733 14.97 -35.92 -8.68
C ARG A 733 14.96 -34.50 -8.12
N VAL A 734 14.45 -33.57 -8.94
CA VAL A 734 13.97 -32.26 -8.49
C VAL A 734 12.61 -32.43 -7.83
N ILE A 735 12.43 -31.82 -6.67
CA ILE A 735 11.18 -31.81 -5.92
C ILE A 735 10.43 -30.50 -6.16
N GLU A 736 11.16 -29.39 -6.28
CA GLU A 736 10.63 -28.04 -6.47
C GLU A 736 11.60 -27.14 -7.23
#